data_AF-A0A9P4WB87-F1
#
_entry.id   AF-A0A9P4WB87-F1
#
_cell.length_a   1.000
_cell.length_b   1.000
_cell.length_c   1.000
_cell.angle_alpha   90.00
_cell.angle_beta   90.00
_cell.angle_gamma   90.00
#
_symmetry.space_group_name_H-M   'P 1'
#
loop_
_entity.id
_entity.type
_entity.pdbx_description
1 polymer ?
#
loop_
_entity_poly.entity_id
_entity_poly.type
_entity_poly.pdbx_seq_one_letter_code
_entity_poly.pdbx_strand_id
1 'polypeptide(L)'
;MLRNIRNTISYKMHRSAAPAHRQQLRNPTPDTSLTEKIINVGKRISTICKFKVVSQTPLPAHSVESDSTFVLSDHTAATNILVLPDDIEQPFEVPFCSTMNDPVAAFPPPAASSEASTSVGTPAASTQTDITVPEDDETSIQTSEKLQYGFGKRLKAKYTKIMDSTTKALGNVFGDTNKTVNLPIESRELKVDGIDEESDKDEDGNDEDEDDSDASEHGDQPQHPRCDWNTIRAISNDQIKAVAQKHLPLEGDLQVTARTCGTYHLVAFIAHADPDHTNTEWIIRIPGHGTPSHWKEADAYILEREVQLVEHVRQNTQAPVPHILAYSSSCENELGSPFTLMTKLPGKSAYEVWFDSSYNPTYAFRTADVPSVATEKKRINFLRSLASTMTEIQKLSFDKIGMPAISEDGTIAVGPSYAWHDTEEPDEATEHCAFATTHAYTNTALVNDFVVEIPAEKTRTSCYQSGTRDILDIVFSQSVFNEGLSAPETFTIHHNDLDLQNILVDDEGNVTGIIDWDNAYAAPRCIGAAAVPIFLRSDWFPRYTHALNITPHMGWNEQHYREIYAAAMVEAGNPDAKYTSKSAIYQACIAAIYEGGDHEDLIEKLVRCIPDCRIDIDDLKVGLGMGWSSAEEMLQRQFTKILEPQLPRSGLIKELEDELTLKEWWTGFDDLLWFLDEETWPDDPLWDDPAWDER
;
A
#
# COMPACT_ATOMS: atom_id res chain seq x y z
N MET A 1 -14.31 27.20 18.13
CA MET A 1 -13.36 26.37 18.90
C MET A 1 -13.07 26.97 20.27
N LEU A 2 -12.23 28.01 20.43
CA LEU A 2 -11.93 28.66 21.72
C LEU A 2 -13.17 29.11 22.53
N ARG A 3 -14.25 29.51 21.84
CA ARG A 3 -15.53 29.88 22.46
C ARG A 3 -16.26 28.69 23.10
N ASN A 4 -16.14 27.49 22.52
CA ASN A 4 -16.72 26.26 23.07
C ASN A 4 -15.91 25.73 24.25
N ILE A 5 -14.57 25.86 24.19
CA ILE A 5 -13.67 25.55 25.32
C ILE A 5 -14.02 26.45 26.51
N ARG A 6 -14.08 27.77 26.29
CA ARG A 6 -14.51 28.74 27.32
C ARG A 6 -15.88 28.41 27.92
N ASN A 7 -16.86 28.05 27.09
CA ASN A 7 -18.21 27.75 27.56
C ASN A 7 -18.29 26.44 28.35
N THR A 8 -17.48 25.44 28.01
CA THR A 8 -17.45 24.13 28.69
C THR A 8 -16.79 24.25 30.06
N ILE A 9 -15.67 24.98 30.14
CA ILE A 9 -14.99 25.30 31.40
C ILE A 9 -15.92 26.12 32.31
N SER A 10 -16.56 27.18 31.79
CA SER A 10 -17.53 27.96 32.58
C SER A 10 -18.76 27.16 33.03
N TYR A 11 -19.24 26.22 32.23
CA TYR A 11 -20.40 25.38 32.57
C TYR A 11 -20.07 24.38 33.68
N LYS A 12 -18.88 23.75 33.64
CA LYS A 12 -18.42 22.81 34.67
C LYS A 12 -18.14 23.50 36.01
N MET A 13 -17.48 24.67 36.00
CA MET A 13 -17.24 25.48 37.22
C MET A 13 -18.54 25.94 37.91
N HIS A 14 -19.61 26.20 37.16
CA HIS A 14 -20.90 26.55 37.74
C HIS A 14 -21.64 25.38 38.40
N ARG A 15 -21.23 24.13 38.09
CA ARG A 15 -21.91 22.92 38.55
C ARG A 15 -21.29 22.31 39.81
N SER A 16 -19.99 22.54 40.04
CA SER A 16 -19.21 22.08 41.21
C SER A 16 -19.32 22.99 42.45
N ALA A 17 -19.98 24.15 42.36
CA ALA A 17 -20.22 25.00 43.54
C ALA A 17 -21.36 24.44 44.42
N ALA A 18 -21.05 24.10 45.69
CA ALA A 18 -22.01 23.61 46.67
C ALA A 18 -23.20 24.59 46.89
N PRO A 19 -24.40 24.10 47.29
CA PRO A 19 -25.61 24.93 47.42
C PRO A 19 -25.46 26.15 48.34
N ALA A 20 -24.59 26.07 49.36
CA ALA A 20 -24.30 27.17 50.29
C ALA A 20 -23.58 28.36 49.61
N HIS A 21 -22.88 28.15 48.50
CA HIS A 21 -22.21 29.21 47.74
C HIS A 21 -23.10 29.92 46.71
N ARG A 22 -24.33 29.44 46.47
CA ARG A 22 -25.28 30.12 45.55
C ARG A 22 -25.85 31.42 46.12
N GLN A 23 -25.82 31.64 47.44
CA GLN A 23 -26.31 32.88 48.05
C GLN A 23 -25.25 33.98 48.17
N GLN A 24 -23.95 33.66 48.19
CA GLN A 24 -22.88 34.68 48.18
C GLN A 24 -22.55 35.21 46.78
N LEU A 25 -22.92 34.50 45.70
CA LEU A 25 -22.73 34.96 44.31
C LEU A 25 -23.70 36.08 43.86
N ARG A 26 -24.56 36.61 44.75
CA ARG A 26 -25.39 37.79 44.43
C ARG A 26 -24.66 39.13 44.60
N ASN A 27 -23.45 39.14 45.15
CA ASN A 27 -22.58 40.32 45.19
C ASN A 27 -21.18 39.94 44.70
N PRO A 28 -20.76 40.35 43.50
CA PRO A 28 -19.43 40.01 43.00
C PRO A 28 -18.41 40.96 43.62
N THR A 29 -17.61 40.47 44.56
CA THR A 29 -16.18 40.80 44.53
C THR A 29 -15.53 39.69 43.73
N PRO A 30 -15.17 39.92 42.45
CA PRO A 30 -14.51 38.91 41.65
C PRO A 30 -13.16 38.63 42.28
N ASP A 31 -12.88 37.37 42.57
CA ASP A 31 -11.48 36.94 42.66
C ASP A 31 -10.90 37.03 41.24
N THR A 32 -10.35 38.20 40.94
CA THR A 32 -9.79 38.59 39.65
C THR A 32 -8.55 37.77 39.30
N SER A 33 -7.90 37.16 40.28
CA SER A 33 -6.64 36.43 40.11
C SER A 33 -6.80 35.18 39.25
N LEU A 34 -7.76 34.30 39.57
CA LEU A 34 -7.94 33.04 38.85
C LEU A 34 -8.51 33.25 37.44
N THR A 35 -9.45 34.20 37.31
CA THR A 35 -10.04 34.56 36.02
C THR A 35 -9.00 35.20 35.10
N GLU A 36 -8.10 36.04 35.63
CA GLU A 36 -6.98 36.60 34.85
C GLU A 36 -5.90 35.56 34.52
N LYS A 37 -5.57 34.63 35.43
CA LYS A 37 -4.65 33.52 35.18
C LYS A 37 -5.15 32.64 34.02
N ILE A 38 -6.43 32.25 34.03
CA ILE A 38 -7.05 31.43 32.97
C ILE A 38 -7.18 32.20 31.64
N ILE A 39 -7.52 33.50 31.68
CA ILE A 39 -7.53 34.35 30.48
C ILE A 39 -6.11 34.51 29.92
N ASN A 40 -5.08 34.58 30.76
CA ASN A 40 -3.69 34.68 30.32
C ASN A 40 -3.16 33.36 29.75
N VAL A 41 -3.56 32.21 30.29
CA VAL A 41 -3.30 30.89 29.68
C VAL A 41 -4.01 30.79 28.33
N GLY A 42 -5.29 31.17 28.24
CA GLY A 42 -6.04 31.22 26.99
C GLY A 42 -5.47 32.20 25.95
N LYS A 43 -4.91 33.34 26.40
CA LYS A 43 -4.20 34.31 25.54
C LYS A 43 -2.83 33.80 25.10
N ARG A 44 -2.09 33.10 25.96
CA ARG A 44 -0.83 32.43 25.61
C ARG A 44 -1.06 31.32 24.58
N ILE A 45 -2.07 30.47 24.80
CA ILE A 45 -2.52 29.45 23.84
C ILE A 45 -2.97 30.10 22.53
N SER A 46 -3.76 31.19 22.58
CA SER A 46 -4.16 31.92 21.37
C SER A 46 -2.98 32.59 20.64
N THR A 47 -1.88 32.91 21.33
CA THR A 47 -0.69 33.50 20.74
C THR A 47 0.21 32.44 20.12
N ILE A 48 0.27 31.25 20.73
CA ILE A 48 0.97 30.06 20.20
C ILE A 48 0.25 29.55 18.93
N CYS A 49 -1.08 29.51 18.91
CA CYS A 49 -1.87 29.10 17.74
C CYS A 49 -2.00 30.18 16.64
N LYS A 50 -1.32 31.32 16.75
CA LYS A 50 -1.32 32.40 15.75
C LYS A 50 -0.10 32.30 14.81
N PHE A 51 0.07 31.15 14.17
CA PHE A 51 0.77 31.11 12.89
C PHE A 51 -0.24 30.75 11.79
N LYS A 52 -0.32 31.63 10.79
CA LYS A 52 -1.17 31.64 9.59
C LYS A 52 -2.68 31.83 9.80
N VAL A 53 -3.07 33.08 10.00
CA VAL A 53 -4.21 33.64 9.27
C VAL A 53 -3.75 34.96 8.66
N VAL A 54 -3.53 34.98 7.34
CA VAL A 54 -3.43 36.22 6.58
C VAL A 54 -4.84 36.79 6.51
N SER A 55 -5.11 37.83 7.29
CA SER A 55 -6.42 38.49 7.31
C SER A 55 -6.58 39.39 6.10
N GLN A 56 -7.53 39.07 5.20
CA GLN A 56 -8.07 40.07 4.28
C GLN A 56 -8.97 41.03 5.08
N THR A 57 -8.69 42.33 4.96
CA THR A 57 -9.51 43.42 5.48
C THR A 57 -10.79 43.59 4.65
N PRO A 58 -11.95 43.88 5.27
CA PRO A 58 -13.19 44.12 4.53
C PRO A 58 -13.25 45.58 4.04
N LEU A 59 -13.59 45.78 2.77
CA LEU A 59 -13.97 47.10 2.23
C LEU A 59 -15.49 47.31 2.36
N PRO A 60 -15.96 48.56 2.56
CA PRO A 60 -17.35 48.88 2.84
C PRO A 60 -18.23 48.96 1.58
N ALA A 61 -19.52 48.70 1.77
CA ALA A 61 -20.56 48.74 0.75
C ALA A 61 -21.04 50.16 0.41
N HIS A 62 -21.23 50.46 -0.89
CA HIS A 62 -22.27 51.32 -1.49
C HIS A 62 -22.24 51.12 -3.02
N SER A 63 -23.28 50.53 -3.63
CA SER A 63 -24.38 51.17 -4.39
C SER A 63 -24.22 51.11 -5.93
N VAL A 64 -25.02 50.21 -6.53
CA VAL A 64 -25.77 50.26 -7.82
C VAL A 64 -25.23 51.15 -8.95
N GLU A 65 -24.88 50.54 -10.09
CA GLU A 65 -25.50 50.82 -11.40
C GLU A 65 -25.09 49.78 -12.46
N SER A 66 -25.94 49.67 -13.48
CA SER A 66 -26.04 48.68 -14.56
C SER A 66 -25.01 48.85 -15.68
N ASP A 67 -24.67 47.74 -16.35
CA ASP A 67 -24.73 47.52 -17.81
C ASP A 67 -23.59 46.66 -18.40
N SER A 68 -24.04 45.59 -19.07
CA SER A 68 -23.57 44.98 -20.32
C SER A 68 -22.08 44.68 -20.64
N THR A 69 -21.94 43.50 -21.27
CA THR A 69 -21.06 43.10 -22.39
C THR A 69 -19.64 42.54 -22.14
N PHE A 70 -19.44 41.39 -22.80
CA PHE A 70 -18.23 40.63 -23.11
C PHE A 70 -17.02 41.48 -23.55
N VAL A 71 -15.79 40.98 -23.31
CA VAL A 71 -14.76 40.62 -24.32
C VAL A 71 -13.42 40.26 -23.63
N LEU A 72 -12.76 39.22 -24.17
CA LEU A 72 -11.37 38.79 -23.94
C LEU A 72 -10.34 39.83 -24.43
N SER A 73 -9.26 40.06 -23.66
CA SER A 73 -7.90 40.28 -24.22
C SER A 73 -6.81 40.36 -23.13
N ASP A 74 -5.88 39.41 -23.21
CA ASP A 74 -4.41 39.55 -23.22
C ASP A 74 -3.62 40.54 -22.33
N HIS A 75 -2.57 39.92 -21.76
CA HIS A 75 -1.16 40.34 -21.68
C HIS A 75 -0.62 41.24 -20.55
N THR A 76 0.38 40.63 -19.88
CA THR A 76 1.76 41.12 -19.61
C THR A 76 2.14 41.88 -18.33
N ALA A 77 3.17 41.26 -17.71
CA ALA A 77 4.41 41.82 -17.19
C ALA A 77 4.46 42.44 -15.78
N ALA A 78 5.29 41.84 -14.92
CA ALA A 78 6.40 42.56 -14.28
C ALA A 78 7.51 41.59 -13.82
N THR A 79 8.72 42.03 -14.12
CA THR A 79 10.03 41.36 -14.11
C THR A 79 10.80 41.62 -12.81
N ASN A 80 11.79 40.77 -12.48
CA ASN A 80 13.13 41.11 -11.92
C ASN A 80 13.88 39.79 -11.64
N ILE A 81 14.72 39.28 -12.55
CA ILE A 81 16.15 39.58 -12.77
C ILE A 81 17.04 39.36 -11.53
N LEU A 82 17.79 38.26 -11.56
CA LEU A 82 19.10 38.10 -10.92
C LEU A 82 20.11 37.74 -12.02
N VAL A 83 21.20 38.51 -12.04
CA VAL A 83 22.29 38.51 -13.01
C VAL A 83 23.26 37.37 -12.71
N LEU A 84 23.65 36.60 -13.73
CA LEU A 84 24.85 35.77 -13.76
C LEU A 84 25.91 36.47 -14.63
N PRO A 85 27.22 36.32 -14.36
CA PRO A 85 28.26 36.85 -15.23
C PRO A 85 28.67 35.87 -16.35
N ASP A 86 28.79 36.41 -17.56
CA ASP A 86 29.61 35.93 -18.70
C ASP A 86 31.12 35.93 -18.32
N ASP A 87 32.09 35.25 -18.91
CA ASP A 87 32.40 34.82 -20.29
C ASP A 87 33.52 33.74 -20.22
N ILE A 88 33.66 32.90 -21.26
CA ILE A 88 34.88 32.71 -22.07
C ILE A 88 34.55 31.74 -23.23
N GLU A 89 34.62 32.30 -24.45
CA GLU A 89 34.60 31.61 -25.73
C GLU A 89 35.86 30.76 -25.96
N GLN A 90 35.74 29.62 -26.65
CA GLN A 90 36.35 29.36 -27.98
C GLN A 90 36.08 27.91 -28.47
N PRO A 91 36.06 27.66 -29.80
CA PRO A 91 35.45 26.48 -30.42
C PRO A 91 36.47 25.39 -30.74
N PHE A 92 36.02 24.13 -30.84
CA PHE A 92 36.83 23.06 -31.44
C PHE A 92 36.03 22.14 -32.36
N GLU A 93 36.71 21.77 -33.43
CA GLU A 93 36.24 21.18 -34.69
C GLU A 93 35.85 19.70 -34.59
N VAL A 94 34.93 19.31 -35.48
CA VAL A 94 34.51 17.93 -35.74
C VAL A 94 35.43 17.32 -36.81
N PRO A 95 36.03 16.13 -36.64
CA PRO A 95 36.64 15.40 -37.74
C PRO A 95 35.67 14.37 -38.33
N PHE A 96 35.52 14.47 -39.65
CA PHE A 96 35.04 13.43 -40.58
C PHE A 96 36.00 12.22 -40.64
N CYS A 97 35.45 11.00 -40.78
CA CYS A 97 36.02 9.87 -41.57
C CYS A 97 34.98 8.70 -41.58
N SER A 98 34.09 8.57 -42.58
CA SER A 98 34.19 7.77 -43.82
C SER A 98 34.14 6.23 -43.69
N THR A 99 32.96 5.67 -43.98
CA THR A 99 32.63 4.57 -44.93
C THR A 99 33.38 3.23 -44.95
N MET A 100 32.64 2.12 -44.80
CA MET A 100 32.52 0.94 -45.71
C MET A 100 31.18 0.21 -45.36
N ASN A 101 30.17 0.06 -46.24
CA ASN A 101 29.93 -1.00 -47.26
C ASN A 101 30.06 -2.43 -46.65
N ASP A 102 29.12 -3.38 -46.68
CA ASP A 102 28.06 -3.83 -47.61
C ASP A 102 27.05 -4.76 -46.84
N PRO A 103 26.14 -5.57 -47.44
CA PRO A 103 24.81 -5.18 -47.92
C PRO A 103 23.63 -6.08 -47.44
N VAL A 104 22.43 -5.52 -47.56
CA VAL A 104 21.14 -6.10 -47.96
C VAL A 104 21.01 -7.64 -48.06
N ALA A 105 20.03 -8.18 -47.34
CA ALA A 105 19.19 -9.28 -47.81
C ALA A 105 17.71 -8.95 -47.56
N ALA A 106 17.04 -8.52 -48.62
CA ALA A 106 15.59 -8.34 -48.71
C ALA A 106 15.00 -9.56 -49.43
N PHE A 107 13.83 -10.03 -49.00
CA PHE A 107 12.90 -10.86 -49.77
C PHE A 107 11.46 -10.66 -49.23
N PRO A 108 10.42 -10.89 -50.05
CA PRO A 108 9.47 -9.87 -50.49
C PRO A 108 8.02 -10.13 -50.04
N PRO A 109 7.07 -9.19 -50.25
CA PRO A 109 5.66 -9.44 -50.02
C PRO A 109 5.00 -10.06 -51.28
N PRO A 110 3.99 -10.92 -51.16
CA PRO A 110 3.12 -11.23 -52.28
C PRO A 110 1.98 -10.22 -52.41
N ALA A 111 1.69 -9.93 -53.66
CA ALA A 111 0.80 -8.88 -54.15
C ALA A 111 -0.69 -9.28 -54.18
N ALA A 112 -1.51 -8.25 -53.99
CA ALA A 112 -2.72 -7.84 -54.73
C ALA A 112 -3.62 -8.86 -55.46
N SER A 113 -4.93 -8.72 -55.22
CA SER A 113 -5.98 -8.61 -56.25
C SER A 113 -7.10 -7.71 -55.67
N SER A 114 -7.29 -6.46 -56.15
CA SER A 114 -8.25 -6.02 -57.21
C SER A 114 -9.64 -6.69 -57.05
N GLU A 115 -10.74 -5.96 -56.84
CA GLU A 115 -11.42 -5.19 -57.89
C GLU A 115 -12.24 -3.99 -57.34
N ALA A 116 -12.50 -3.06 -58.26
CA ALA A 116 -13.08 -1.74 -58.09
C ALA A 116 -14.60 -1.70 -58.32
N SER A 117 -15.30 -0.69 -57.77
CA SER A 117 -16.22 0.19 -58.53
C SER A 117 -16.99 1.20 -57.64
N THR A 118 -16.61 2.47 -57.77
CA THR A 118 -17.46 3.68 -58.03
C THR A 118 -18.92 3.80 -57.52
N SER A 119 -19.10 4.80 -56.64
CA SER A 119 -19.86 6.05 -56.82
C SER A 119 -21.40 6.16 -56.63
N VAL A 120 -21.75 7.30 -55.99
CA VAL A 120 -22.97 8.16 -56.10
C VAL A 120 -24.14 7.89 -55.15
N GLY A 121 -24.51 8.96 -54.40
CA GLY A 121 -25.92 9.35 -54.23
C GLY A 121 -26.38 9.72 -52.82
N THR A 122 -26.20 10.97 -52.41
CA THR A 122 -27.19 11.66 -51.53
C THR A 122 -28.39 12.07 -52.41
N PRO A 123 -29.63 12.13 -51.87
CA PRO A 123 -30.09 13.42 -51.33
C PRO A 123 -31.05 13.34 -50.11
N ALA A 124 -31.31 14.55 -49.59
CA ALA A 124 -32.03 14.96 -48.39
C ALA A 124 -33.54 14.69 -48.32
N ALA A 125 -34.10 14.75 -47.09
CA ALA A 125 -35.29 15.52 -46.67
C ALA A 125 -35.67 15.09 -45.22
N SER A 126 -35.42 15.89 -44.18
CA SER A 126 -36.34 16.87 -43.56
C SER A 126 -37.77 16.36 -43.29
N THR A 127 -38.14 16.22 -42.03
CA THR A 127 -39.48 16.62 -41.53
C THR A 127 -39.41 16.98 -40.05
N GLN A 128 -39.65 18.26 -39.81
CA GLN A 128 -39.85 18.92 -38.53
C GLN A 128 -41.34 18.79 -38.19
N THR A 129 -41.69 18.49 -36.94
CA THR A 129 -42.99 18.85 -36.37
C THR A 129 -42.80 19.31 -34.93
N ASP A 130 -42.96 20.61 -34.73
CA ASP A 130 -43.27 21.24 -33.44
C ASP A 130 -44.67 20.81 -32.97
N ILE A 131 -44.87 20.77 -31.64
CA ILE A 131 -46.05 21.33 -30.94
C ILE A 131 -45.72 21.43 -29.44
N THR A 132 -45.46 22.67 -29.03
CA THR A 132 -45.96 23.45 -27.89
C THR A 132 -46.22 22.85 -26.48
N VAL A 133 -45.69 23.63 -25.53
CA VAL A 133 -45.77 23.67 -24.06
C VAL A 133 -47.12 24.24 -23.54
N PRO A 134 -47.50 23.95 -22.28
CA PRO A 134 -47.65 25.01 -21.26
C PRO A 134 -46.95 24.60 -19.94
N GLU A 135 -46.00 25.38 -19.39
CA GLU A 135 -46.13 26.55 -18.49
C GLU A 135 -46.97 26.28 -17.24
N ASP A 136 -46.31 26.06 -16.09
CA ASP A 136 -46.31 26.98 -14.93
C ASP A 136 -45.68 26.31 -13.70
N ASP A 137 -44.57 26.85 -13.19
CA ASP A 137 -44.50 27.58 -11.90
C ASP A 137 -43.05 27.68 -11.40
N GLU A 138 -42.57 28.93 -11.38
CA GLU A 138 -41.34 29.36 -10.72
C GLU A 138 -41.49 29.26 -9.20
N THR A 139 -40.50 28.66 -8.51
CA THR A 139 -40.04 29.22 -7.23
C THR A 139 -38.53 29.02 -7.09
N SER A 140 -37.83 30.14 -7.10
CA SER A 140 -36.41 30.29 -6.79
C SER A 140 -36.18 30.19 -5.28
N ILE A 141 -35.19 29.42 -4.83
CA ILE A 141 -34.61 29.58 -3.48
C ILE A 141 -33.08 29.54 -3.55
N GLN A 142 -32.56 30.76 -3.42
CA GLN A 142 -31.31 31.22 -2.82
C GLN A 142 -30.46 30.21 -2.00
N THR A 143 -29.19 30.12 -2.41
CA THR A 143 -27.96 30.15 -1.59
C THR A 143 -27.98 29.46 -0.22
N SER A 144 -27.36 28.27 -0.18
CA SER A 144 -27.04 27.50 1.02
C SER A 144 -25.84 28.09 1.77
N GLU A 145 -26.09 28.89 2.81
CA GLU A 145 -25.05 29.22 3.81
C GLU A 145 -25.55 29.24 5.27
N LYS A 146 -26.73 28.65 5.57
CA LYS A 146 -27.28 28.62 6.94
C LYS A 146 -27.82 27.28 7.46
N LEU A 147 -27.56 26.14 6.78
CA LEU A 147 -28.11 24.84 7.20
C LEU A 147 -27.16 23.94 8.01
N GLN A 148 -25.93 24.37 8.35
CA GLN A 148 -24.97 23.52 9.04
C GLN A 148 -25.04 23.49 10.58
N TYR A 149 -25.92 24.27 11.24
CA TYR A 149 -25.93 24.32 12.73
C TYR A 149 -27.13 23.65 13.41
N GLY A 150 -28.08 23.07 12.65
CA GLY A 150 -29.31 22.48 13.18
C GLY A 150 -29.35 20.94 13.24
N PHE A 151 -28.56 20.24 12.42
CA PHE A 151 -28.68 18.79 12.24
C PHE A 151 -28.00 17.98 13.37
N GLY A 152 -26.86 18.46 13.89
CA GLY A 152 -26.09 17.75 14.93
C GLY A 152 -26.80 17.59 16.28
N LYS A 153 -27.66 18.55 16.67
CA LYS A 153 -28.42 18.45 17.93
C LYS A 153 -29.57 17.44 17.85
N ARG A 154 -30.16 17.23 16.68
CA ARG A 154 -31.25 16.26 16.48
C ARG A 154 -30.74 14.83 16.34
N LEU A 155 -29.55 14.62 15.76
CA LEU A 155 -28.94 13.28 15.71
C LEU A 155 -28.47 12.80 17.10
N LYS A 156 -27.81 13.66 17.87
CA LYS A 156 -27.33 13.30 19.22
C LYS A 156 -28.47 12.92 20.17
N ALA A 157 -29.58 13.67 20.14
CA ALA A 157 -30.77 13.35 20.92
C ALA A 157 -31.49 12.05 20.49
N LYS A 158 -31.36 11.66 19.21
CA LYS A 158 -31.92 10.40 18.70
C LYS A 158 -31.04 9.20 19.07
N TYR A 159 -29.72 9.37 19.03
CA TYR A 159 -28.73 8.34 19.39
C TYR A 159 -28.72 8.03 20.90
N THR A 160 -28.78 9.05 21.76
CA THR A 160 -28.85 8.85 23.22
C THR A 160 -30.15 8.16 23.63
N LYS A 161 -31.27 8.43 22.94
CA LYS A 161 -32.56 7.79 23.23
C LYS A 161 -32.62 6.33 22.78
N ILE A 162 -31.87 5.97 21.73
CA ILE A 162 -31.70 4.59 21.27
C ILE A 162 -30.81 3.82 22.25
N MET A 163 -29.64 4.37 22.61
CA MET A 163 -28.73 3.77 23.59
C MET A 163 -29.40 3.57 24.96
N ASP A 164 -30.13 4.56 25.49
CA ASP A 164 -30.87 4.39 26.76
C ASP A 164 -31.98 3.33 26.67
N SER A 165 -32.60 3.14 25.50
CA SER A 165 -33.60 2.07 25.31
C SER A 165 -32.96 0.69 25.23
N THR A 166 -31.77 0.60 24.62
CA THR A 166 -31.01 -0.65 24.48
C THR A 166 -30.38 -1.08 25.80
N THR A 167 -29.87 -0.13 26.59
CA THR A 167 -29.31 -0.41 27.93
C THR A 167 -30.41 -0.80 28.93
N LYS A 168 -31.62 -0.21 28.83
CA LYS A 168 -32.79 -0.67 29.60
C LYS A 168 -33.33 -2.03 29.13
N ALA A 169 -33.25 -2.32 27.83
CA ALA A 169 -33.66 -3.62 27.30
C ALA A 169 -32.69 -4.73 27.72
N LEU A 170 -31.37 -4.45 27.74
CA LEU A 170 -30.34 -5.42 28.15
C LEU A 170 -30.28 -5.62 29.67
N GLY A 171 -30.55 -4.57 30.46
CA GLY A 171 -30.62 -4.66 31.92
C GLY A 171 -31.82 -5.46 32.45
N ASN A 172 -32.86 -5.67 31.63
CA ASN A 172 -34.00 -6.52 31.98
C ASN A 172 -33.82 -7.99 31.55
N VAL A 173 -32.76 -8.32 30.80
CA VAL A 173 -32.54 -9.68 30.25
C VAL A 173 -31.59 -10.51 31.12
N PHE A 174 -30.79 -9.89 32.00
CA PHE A 174 -29.87 -10.59 32.89
C PHE A 174 -30.13 -10.23 34.36
N GLY A 175 -31.20 -10.82 34.89
CA GLY A 175 -31.51 -10.86 36.32
C GLY A 175 -32.29 -12.13 36.65
N ASP A 176 -31.69 -12.98 37.49
CA ASP A 176 -32.24 -14.17 38.17
C ASP A 176 -32.48 -15.50 37.39
N THR A 177 -31.47 -16.36 37.54
CA THR A 177 -31.42 -17.82 37.85
C THR A 177 -32.44 -18.84 37.27
N ASN A 178 -31.84 -19.96 36.80
CA ASN A 178 -32.32 -21.36 36.81
C ASN A 178 -33.73 -21.68 36.26
N LYS A 179 -33.79 -22.21 35.02
CA LYS A 179 -34.43 -23.51 34.66
C LYS A 179 -34.44 -23.76 33.14
N THR A 180 -34.09 -24.99 32.77
CA THR A 180 -34.19 -25.64 31.45
C THR A 180 -35.64 -25.75 30.95
N VAL A 181 -35.89 -25.44 29.66
CA VAL A 181 -36.87 -26.13 28.77
C VAL A 181 -36.44 -25.98 27.29
N ASN A 182 -36.68 -27.06 26.54
CA ASN A 182 -36.22 -27.49 25.21
C ASN A 182 -36.94 -26.93 23.95
N LEU A 183 -36.14 -26.83 22.85
CA LEU A 183 -36.41 -27.11 21.40
C LEU A 183 -37.33 -26.17 20.57
N PRO A 184 -37.27 -26.17 19.20
CA PRO A 184 -36.22 -26.59 18.23
C PRO A 184 -35.98 -25.54 17.08
N ILE A 185 -34.88 -25.64 16.33
CA ILE A 185 -34.76 -25.05 14.97
C ILE A 185 -34.28 -26.13 14.00
N GLU A 186 -35.09 -26.37 12.98
CA GLU A 186 -34.80 -27.24 11.83
C GLU A 186 -33.77 -26.56 10.90
N SER A 187 -32.64 -27.22 10.67
CA SER A 187 -31.82 -27.01 9.48
C SER A 187 -31.74 -28.32 8.69
N ARG A 188 -32.15 -28.24 7.43
CA ARG A 188 -32.26 -29.34 6.49
C ARG A 188 -30.85 -29.69 5.97
N GLU A 189 -30.34 -30.86 6.32
CA GLU A 189 -29.12 -31.44 5.75
C GLU A 189 -29.38 -32.15 4.42
N LEU A 190 -28.42 -32.02 3.51
CA LEU A 190 -28.16 -32.97 2.44
C LEU A 190 -27.23 -34.06 3.00
N LYS A 191 -27.68 -35.32 2.88
CA LYS A 191 -27.09 -36.54 3.44
C LYS A 191 -25.69 -36.86 2.90
N VAL A 192 -24.82 -37.34 3.80
CA VAL A 192 -23.91 -38.46 3.54
C VAL A 192 -23.92 -39.35 4.78
N ASP A 193 -24.37 -40.61 4.61
CA ASP A 193 -24.32 -41.70 5.59
C ASP A 193 -22.84 -41.98 5.94
N GLY A 194 -22.38 -42.09 7.18
CA GLY A 194 -22.79 -42.97 8.28
C GLY A 194 -21.54 -43.75 8.72
N ILE A 195 -21.25 -43.79 10.03
CA ILE A 195 -20.63 -44.88 10.82
C ILE A 195 -20.24 -44.31 12.20
N ASP A 196 -21.08 -44.67 13.15
CA ASP A 196 -20.88 -45.13 14.54
C ASP A 196 -19.91 -44.43 15.51
N GLU A 197 -20.56 -43.94 16.56
CA GLU A 197 -20.09 -43.52 17.89
C GLU A 197 -19.38 -44.63 18.68
N GLU A 198 -18.49 -44.21 19.57
CA GLU A 198 -18.29 -44.68 20.97
C GLU A 198 -17.00 -43.99 21.48
N SER A 199 -16.80 -43.49 22.70
CA SER A 199 -17.60 -43.22 23.89
C SER A 199 -16.64 -42.58 24.92
N ASP A 200 -17.18 -41.69 25.76
CA ASP A 200 -16.58 -41.00 26.92
C ASP A 200 -15.53 -41.77 27.76
N LYS A 201 -14.59 -41.02 28.37
CA LYS A 201 -14.49 -40.87 29.84
C LYS A 201 -13.37 -39.93 30.33
N ASP A 202 -13.77 -39.16 31.32
CA ASP A 202 -13.01 -38.28 32.21
C ASP A 202 -11.98 -39.03 33.10
N GLU A 203 -10.91 -38.34 33.53
CA GLU A 203 -10.59 -38.04 34.95
C GLU A 203 -9.15 -37.48 35.13
N ASP A 204 -9.09 -36.26 35.68
CA ASP A 204 -8.23 -35.73 36.76
C ASP A 204 -6.75 -36.15 36.95
N GLY A 205 -5.88 -35.13 37.12
CA GLY A 205 -4.83 -35.18 38.16
C GLY A 205 -3.49 -34.48 37.89
N ASN A 206 -3.37 -33.24 38.41
CA ASN A 206 -2.20 -32.56 39.03
C ASN A 206 -0.80 -32.48 38.39
N ASP A 207 -0.36 -31.21 38.30
CA ASP A 207 0.94 -30.62 38.69
C ASP A 207 2.26 -31.26 38.23
N GLU A 208 3.04 -30.53 37.40
CA GLU A 208 4.33 -29.93 37.78
C GLU A 208 4.94 -29.15 36.60
N ASP A 209 5.56 -28.01 36.93
CA ASP A 209 6.12 -26.99 36.03
C ASP A 209 7.32 -27.49 35.20
N GLU A 210 7.25 -27.41 33.86
CA GLU A 210 8.42 -27.22 33.00
C GLU A 210 8.06 -26.27 31.84
N ASP A 211 8.72 -25.11 31.83
CA ASP A 211 8.74 -24.14 30.72
C ASP A 211 9.31 -24.81 29.46
N ASP A 212 8.45 -25.22 28.53
CA ASP A 212 8.84 -25.55 27.16
C ASP A 212 8.03 -24.65 26.20
N SER A 213 8.76 -23.74 25.57
CA SER A 213 8.20 -22.74 24.67
C SER A 213 8.03 -23.31 23.27
N ASP A 214 6.80 -23.20 22.74
CA ASP A 214 6.41 -23.23 21.33
C ASP A 214 6.85 -24.44 20.48
N ALA A 215 6.51 -25.64 20.95
CA ALA A 215 6.29 -26.77 20.04
C ALA A 215 4.84 -27.26 20.16
N SER A 216 4.11 -27.16 19.04
CA SER A 216 2.78 -27.72 18.76
C SER A 216 1.54 -26.88 19.09
N GLU A 217 1.23 -25.93 18.20
CA GLU A 217 -0.16 -25.65 17.79
C GLU A 217 -0.19 -24.92 16.42
N HIS A 218 0.18 -25.64 15.35
CA HIS A 218 -0.13 -25.23 13.98
C HIS A 218 -0.94 -26.36 13.33
N GLY A 219 -2.26 -26.25 13.43
CA GLY A 219 -3.16 -27.05 12.61
C GLY A 219 -2.93 -26.75 11.13
N ASP A 220 -2.64 -27.82 10.37
CA ASP A 220 -2.77 -27.98 8.92
C ASP A 220 -2.84 -26.70 8.07
N GLN A 221 -1.71 -25.99 7.95
CA GLN A 221 -1.47 -25.25 6.72
C GLN A 221 -0.95 -26.22 5.65
N PRO A 222 -1.53 -26.27 4.44
CA PRO A 222 -1.02 -27.13 3.39
C PRO A 222 0.43 -26.75 3.08
N GLN A 223 1.33 -27.69 3.33
CA GLN A 223 2.76 -27.54 3.05
C GLN A 223 2.96 -27.33 1.55
N HIS A 224 3.80 -26.35 1.17
CA HIS A 224 4.13 -26.09 -0.22
C HIS A 224 4.66 -27.38 -0.88
N PRO A 225 4.16 -27.79 -2.06
CA PRO A 225 4.37 -29.13 -2.62
C PRO A 225 5.84 -29.46 -2.91
N ARG A 226 6.68 -28.45 -3.14
CA ARG A 226 8.13 -28.62 -3.36
C ARG A 226 8.97 -28.68 -2.09
N CYS A 227 8.44 -28.21 -0.96
CA CYS A 227 9.22 -28.07 0.27
C CYS A 227 9.29 -29.42 1.01
N ASP A 228 10.50 -29.95 1.18
CA ASP A 228 10.78 -31.12 2.02
C ASP A 228 11.28 -30.66 3.40
N TRP A 229 10.35 -30.21 4.24
CA TRP A 229 10.68 -29.74 5.58
C TRP A 229 11.26 -30.82 6.49
N ASN A 230 11.00 -32.10 6.22
CA ASN A 230 11.57 -33.19 7.01
C ASN A 230 13.08 -33.25 6.79
N THR A 231 13.53 -33.24 5.54
CA THR A 231 14.95 -33.22 5.19
C THR A 231 15.62 -31.93 5.65
N ILE A 232 15.02 -30.77 5.41
CA ILE A 232 15.62 -29.47 5.74
C ILE A 232 15.72 -29.25 7.26
N ARG A 233 14.73 -29.67 8.05
CA ARG A 233 14.80 -29.56 9.53
C ARG A 233 15.82 -30.52 10.12
N ALA A 234 16.08 -31.66 9.47
CA ALA A 234 17.07 -32.65 9.91
C ALA A 234 18.53 -32.18 9.78
N ILE A 235 18.81 -31.10 9.02
CA ILE A 235 20.14 -30.46 9.00
C ILE A 235 20.50 -30.03 10.43
N SER A 236 21.62 -30.56 10.93
CA SER A 236 22.05 -30.35 12.31
C SER A 236 22.67 -28.97 12.54
N ASN A 237 22.61 -28.49 13.77
CA ASN A 237 23.30 -27.25 14.16
C ASN A 237 24.81 -27.35 13.93
N ASP A 238 25.42 -28.53 14.10
CA ASP A 238 26.86 -28.72 13.88
C ASP A 238 27.25 -28.56 12.41
N GLN A 239 26.40 -29.01 11.48
CA GLN A 239 26.61 -28.76 10.04
C GLN A 239 26.51 -27.26 9.71
N ILE A 240 25.49 -26.59 10.24
CA ILE A 240 25.31 -25.13 10.05
C ILE A 240 26.52 -24.36 10.58
N LYS A 241 26.97 -24.69 11.80
CA LYS A 241 28.16 -24.08 12.41
C LYS A 241 29.40 -24.32 11.57
N ALA A 242 29.62 -25.54 11.08
CA ALA A 242 30.80 -25.88 10.29
C ALA A 242 30.88 -25.04 9.00
N VAL A 243 29.74 -24.85 8.31
CA VAL A 243 29.68 -23.97 7.13
C VAL A 243 29.94 -22.52 7.51
N ALA A 244 29.31 -22.01 8.56
CA ALA A 244 29.55 -20.63 9.01
C ALA A 244 31.04 -20.41 9.36
N GLN A 245 31.65 -21.31 10.14
CA GLN A 245 33.05 -21.21 10.55
C GLN A 245 34.03 -21.21 9.37
N LYS A 246 33.71 -21.95 8.30
CA LYS A 246 34.54 -22.01 7.09
C LYS A 246 34.60 -20.67 6.35
N HIS A 247 33.54 -19.88 6.42
CA HIS A 247 33.39 -18.65 5.61
C HIS A 247 33.53 -17.36 6.42
N LEU A 248 33.37 -17.41 7.74
CA LEU A 248 33.53 -16.24 8.60
C LEU A 248 35.01 -16.08 9.02
N PRO A 249 35.61 -14.89 8.85
CA PRO A 249 37.01 -14.64 9.19
C PRO A 249 37.18 -14.38 10.69
N LEU A 250 36.75 -15.31 11.55
CA LEU A 250 36.70 -15.14 13.00
C LEU A 250 37.44 -16.25 13.75
N GLU A 251 38.15 -15.83 14.80
CA GLU A 251 38.69 -16.74 15.80
C GLU A 251 37.65 -16.96 16.90
N GLY A 252 37.37 -18.22 17.26
CA GLY A 252 36.40 -18.59 18.28
C GLY A 252 35.32 -19.53 17.77
N ASP A 253 34.62 -20.18 18.71
CA ASP A 253 33.54 -21.14 18.40
C ASP A 253 32.23 -20.39 18.12
N LEU A 254 31.39 -20.99 17.27
CA LEU A 254 30.10 -20.44 16.87
C LEU A 254 28.95 -21.27 17.44
N GLN A 255 27.82 -20.61 17.63
CA GLN A 255 26.58 -21.27 18.06
C GLN A 255 25.39 -20.85 17.21
N VAL A 256 24.49 -21.81 16.99
CA VAL A 256 23.16 -21.53 16.44
C VAL A 256 22.28 -21.12 17.61
N THR A 257 21.83 -19.87 17.63
CA THR A 257 21.04 -19.30 18.74
C THR A 257 19.54 -19.48 18.55
N ALA A 258 19.07 -19.54 17.30
CA ALA A 258 17.68 -19.75 16.97
C ALA A 258 17.53 -20.35 15.56
N ARG A 259 16.38 -20.99 15.31
CA ARG A 259 15.94 -21.44 13.99
C ARG A 259 14.48 -21.06 13.80
N THR A 260 14.13 -20.55 12.63
CA THR A 260 12.74 -20.31 12.23
C THR A 260 12.50 -20.90 10.84
N CYS A 261 11.24 -21.15 10.51
CA CYS A 261 10.84 -21.60 9.17
C CYS A 261 9.74 -20.66 8.66
N GLY A 262 9.96 -20.06 7.50
CA GLY A 262 8.90 -19.42 6.73
C GLY A 262 8.24 -20.40 5.77
N THR A 263 7.50 -19.88 4.79
CA THR A 263 6.87 -20.69 3.73
C THR A 263 7.89 -21.41 2.86
N TYR A 264 9.04 -20.77 2.59
CA TYR A 264 10.03 -21.26 1.62
C TYR A 264 11.43 -21.46 2.17
N HIS A 265 11.75 -20.92 3.35
CA HIS A 265 13.13 -20.93 3.87
C HIS A 265 13.18 -21.35 5.35
N LEU A 266 14.15 -22.20 5.68
CA LEU A 266 14.66 -22.31 7.04
C LEU A 266 15.71 -21.22 7.24
N VAL A 267 15.59 -20.49 8.35
CA VAL A 267 16.51 -19.43 8.73
C VAL A 267 17.17 -19.81 10.04
N ALA A 268 18.50 -19.92 10.07
CA ALA A 268 19.25 -20.15 11.30
C ALA A 268 20.08 -18.93 11.69
N PHE A 269 19.96 -18.53 12.96
CA PHE A 269 20.69 -17.42 13.55
C PHE A 269 21.98 -17.93 14.16
N ILE A 270 23.10 -17.32 13.80
CA ILE A 270 24.45 -17.71 14.21
C ILE A 270 25.06 -16.56 14.98
N ALA A 271 25.63 -16.85 16.15
CA ALA A 271 26.36 -15.90 16.96
C ALA A 271 27.67 -16.50 17.45
N HIS A 272 28.56 -15.63 17.93
CA HIS A 272 29.75 -16.08 18.63
C HIS A 272 29.37 -16.81 19.93
N ALA A 273 30.07 -17.89 20.27
CA ALA A 273 29.82 -18.65 21.50
C ALA A 273 30.32 -17.91 22.76
N ASP A 274 31.34 -17.06 22.61
CA ASP A 274 31.81 -16.16 23.67
C ASP A 274 30.78 -15.03 23.92
N PRO A 275 30.23 -14.93 25.14
CA PRO A 275 29.30 -13.85 25.53
C PRO A 275 29.88 -12.45 25.36
N ASP A 276 31.20 -12.29 25.39
CA ASP A 276 31.85 -10.97 25.24
C ASP A 276 31.89 -10.49 23.78
N HIS A 277 31.54 -11.35 22.82
CA HIS A 277 31.58 -11.09 21.37
C HIS A 277 30.19 -11.19 20.68
N THR A 278 29.09 -11.12 21.44
CA THR A 278 27.71 -11.32 20.91
C THR A 278 27.18 -10.22 20.00
N ASN A 279 27.91 -9.11 19.84
CA ASN A 279 27.44 -7.96 19.07
C ASN A 279 27.40 -8.19 17.55
N THR A 280 27.88 -9.34 17.06
CA THR A 280 27.79 -9.70 15.65
C THR A 280 27.04 -11.00 15.48
N GLU A 281 25.95 -10.95 14.71
CA GLU A 281 25.11 -12.09 14.37
C GLU A 281 25.04 -12.26 12.85
N TRP A 282 24.91 -13.51 12.43
CA TRP A 282 24.79 -13.92 11.04
C TRP A 282 23.55 -14.77 10.82
N ILE A 283 23.12 -14.83 9.58
CA ILE A 283 21.98 -15.61 9.14
C ILE A 283 22.45 -16.60 8.08
N ILE A 284 22.05 -17.86 8.22
CA ILE A 284 22.04 -18.80 7.11
C ILE A 284 20.59 -19.05 6.68
N ARG A 285 20.29 -18.82 5.40
CA ARG A 285 19.02 -19.19 4.76
C ARG A 285 19.22 -20.48 3.99
N ILE A 286 18.30 -21.41 4.16
CA ILE A 286 18.28 -22.71 3.50
C ILE A 286 16.90 -22.89 2.85
N PRO A 287 16.80 -22.98 1.51
CA PRO A 287 15.54 -23.22 0.83
C PRO A 287 14.88 -24.53 1.28
N GLY A 288 13.58 -24.47 1.59
CA GLY A 288 12.76 -25.60 2.00
C GLY A 288 12.65 -26.70 0.94
N HIS A 289 12.82 -26.32 -0.33
CA HIS A 289 12.90 -27.23 -1.48
C HIS A 289 14.34 -27.54 -1.89
N GLY A 290 15.34 -27.11 -1.12
CA GLY A 290 16.77 -27.27 -1.34
C GLY A 290 17.27 -28.71 -1.12
N THR A 291 16.64 -29.67 -1.78
CA THR A 291 17.01 -31.09 -1.69
C THR A 291 17.39 -31.63 -3.06
N PRO A 292 18.23 -32.67 -3.15
CA PRO A 292 18.60 -33.26 -4.44
C PRO A 292 17.42 -33.72 -5.30
N SER A 293 16.25 -34.00 -4.71
CA SER A 293 15.03 -34.37 -5.45
C SER A 293 14.35 -33.16 -6.12
N HIS A 294 14.27 -32.04 -5.42
CA HIS A 294 13.47 -30.88 -5.83
C HIS A 294 14.29 -29.73 -6.44
N TRP A 295 15.56 -29.62 -6.10
CA TRP A 295 16.44 -28.53 -6.56
C TRP A 295 16.82 -28.70 -8.03
N LYS A 296 16.45 -27.73 -8.87
CA LYS A 296 16.69 -27.71 -10.33
C LYS A 296 17.64 -26.57 -10.72
N GLU A 297 18.05 -26.59 -11.99
CA GLU A 297 18.90 -25.55 -12.58
C GLU A 297 18.27 -24.15 -12.50
N ALA A 298 16.94 -24.06 -12.63
CA ALA A 298 16.20 -22.81 -12.47
C ALA A 298 16.31 -22.26 -11.03
N ASP A 299 16.19 -23.10 -9.99
CA ASP A 299 16.34 -22.66 -8.60
C ASP A 299 17.76 -22.15 -8.32
N ALA A 300 18.77 -22.88 -8.81
CA ALA A 300 20.17 -22.48 -8.72
C ALA A 300 20.42 -21.12 -9.40
N TYR A 301 19.86 -20.94 -10.60
CA TYR A 301 19.95 -19.68 -11.34
C TYR A 301 19.34 -18.52 -10.55
N ILE A 302 18.14 -18.69 -9.96
CA ILE A 302 17.47 -17.65 -9.19
C ILE A 302 18.27 -17.27 -7.94
N LEU A 303 18.76 -18.25 -7.19
CA LEU A 303 19.58 -17.98 -5.99
C LEU A 303 20.83 -17.18 -6.35
N GLU A 304 21.50 -17.53 -7.47
CA GLU A 304 22.66 -16.77 -7.94
C GLU A 304 22.31 -15.33 -8.34
N ARG A 305 21.16 -15.12 -9.01
CA ARG A 305 20.71 -13.78 -9.38
C ARG A 305 20.34 -12.94 -8.16
N GLU A 306 19.67 -13.54 -7.17
CA GLU A 306 19.34 -12.89 -5.89
C GLU A 306 20.61 -12.41 -5.20
N VAL A 307 21.61 -13.28 -5.03
CA VAL A 307 22.89 -12.93 -4.38
C VAL A 307 23.59 -11.79 -5.12
N GLN A 308 23.66 -11.88 -6.45
CA GLN A 308 24.27 -10.84 -7.28
C GLN A 308 23.56 -9.50 -7.15
N LEU A 309 22.22 -9.51 -7.17
CA LEU A 309 21.40 -8.32 -7.05
C LEU A 309 21.56 -7.65 -5.69
N VAL A 310 21.46 -8.41 -4.60
CA VAL A 310 21.62 -7.89 -3.22
C VAL A 310 22.99 -7.25 -3.05
N GLU A 311 24.07 -7.91 -3.49
CA GLU A 311 25.41 -7.32 -3.43
C GLU A 311 25.55 -6.07 -4.31
N HIS A 312 24.93 -6.05 -5.49
CA HIS A 312 24.94 -4.88 -6.35
C HIS A 312 24.20 -3.69 -5.73
N VAL A 313 23.04 -3.91 -5.08
CA VAL A 313 22.32 -2.90 -4.30
C VAL A 313 23.20 -2.37 -3.17
N ARG A 314 23.83 -3.27 -2.40
CA ARG A 314 24.70 -2.92 -1.27
C ARG A 314 25.90 -2.07 -1.68
N GLN A 315 26.49 -2.36 -2.84
CA GLN A 315 27.72 -1.72 -3.31
C GLN A 315 27.47 -0.37 -4.00
N ASN A 316 26.29 -0.17 -4.59
CA ASN A 316 26.00 0.96 -5.47
C ASN A 316 24.92 1.91 -4.94
N THR A 317 24.35 1.63 -3.77
CA THR A 317 23.30 2.44 -3.14
C THR A 317 23.51 2.59 -1.64
N GLN A 318 22.77 3.49 -1.01
CA GLN A 318 22.73 3.61 0.45
C GLN A 318 21.62 2.77 1.10
N ALA A 319 20.92 1.92 0.34
CA ALA A 319 19.84 1.11 0.88
C ALA A 319 20.38 0.04 1.85
N PRO A 320 19.75 -0.13 3.03
CA PRO A 320 20.19 -1.14 3.98
C PRO A 320 19.74 -2.53 3.51
N VAL A 321 20.66 -3.30 2.96
CA VAL A 321 20.47 -4.70 2.56
C VAL A 321 21.54 -5.58 3.20
N PRO A 322 21.32 -6.90 3.31
CA PRO A 322 22.31 -7.80 3.90
C PRO A 322 23.60 -7.82 3.08
N HIS A 323 24.74 -8.04 3.74
CA HIS A 323 25.99 -8.39 3.07
C HIS A 323 26.05 -9.91 2.94
N ILE A 324 26.12 -10.38 1.69
CA ILE A 324 26.28 -11.82 1.40
C ILE A 324 27.75 -12.21 1.61
N LEU A 325 27.97 -13.14 2.53
CA LEU A 325 29.31 -13.59 2.94
C LEU A 325 29.73 -14.86 2.22
N ALA A 326 28.78 -15.76 1.97
CA ALA A 326 28.95 -16.96 1.18
C ALA A 326 27.60 -17.49 0.70
N TYR A 327 27.59 -18.27 -0.37
CA TYR A 327 26.40 -19.00 -0.80
C TYR A 327 26.81 -20.29 -1.52
N SER A 328 25.86 -21.20 -1.68
CA SER A 328 25.97 -22.35 -2.58
C SER A 328 24.65 -22.53 -3.31
N SER A 329 24.69 -22.54 -4.64
CA SER A 329 23.54 -22.83 -5.51
C SER A 329 23.38 -24.32 -5.83
N SER A 330 24.13 -25.20 -5.16
CA SER A 330 24.12 -26.65 -5.35
C SER A 330 23.91 -27.39 -4.03
N CYS A 331 23.34 -28.60 -4.09
CA CYS A 331 23.27 -29.51 -2.94
C CYS A 331 24.61 -30.21 -2.64
N GLU A 332 25.62 -30.08 -3.51
CA GLU A 332 26.95 -30.68 -3.36
C GLU A 332 27.86 -29.86 -2.42
N ASN A 333 27.42 -29.70 -1.17
CA ASN A 333 28.15 -29.00 -0.12
C ASN A 333 27.95 -29.67 1.26
N GLU A 334 28.59 -29.15 2.30
CA GLU A 334 28.58 -29.73 3.65
C GLU A 334 27.19 -29.81 4.32
N LEU A 335 26.22 -29.01 3.87
CA LEU A 335 24.81 -29.08 4.32
C LEU A 335 23.99 -30.11 3.55
N GLY A 336 24.43 -30.51 2.36
CA GLY A 336 23.60 -31.28 1.42
C GLY A 336 22.44 -30.48 0.82
N SER A 337 22.46 -29.15 0.96
CA SER A 337 21.41 -28.22 0.54
C SER A 337 22.02 -26.89 0.10
N PRO A 338 21.48 -26.20 -0.91
CA PRO A 338 21.83 -24.81 -1.20
C PRO A 338 21.62 -23.92 0.04
N PHE A 339 22.38 -22.83 0.12
CA PHE A 339 22.29 -21.88 1.21
C PHE A 339 22.80 -20.50 0.82
N THR A 340 22.38 -19.50 1.59
CA THR A 340 22.96 -18.15 1.60
C THR A 340 23.33 -17.76 3.03
N LEU A 341 24.61 -17.45 3.27
CA LEU A 341 25.15 -16.95 4.52
C LEU A 341 25.36 -15.44 4.42
N MET A 342 24.82 -14.68 5.36
CA MET A 342 24.84 -13.21 5.32
C MET A 342 24.84 -12.57 6.72
N THR A 343 25.07 -11.26 6.78
CA THR A 343 24.94 -10.47 8.01
C THR A 343 23.48 -10.35 8.44
N LYS A 344 23.20 -10.44 9.74
CA LYS A 344 21.89 -10.06 10.30
C LYS A 344 21.74 -8.53 10.27
N LEU A 345 20.63 -8.03 9.72
CA LEU A 345 20.29 -6.61 9.78
C LEU A 345 19.63 -6.24 11.12
N PRO A 346 19.84 -5.03 11.64
CA PRO A 346 19.21 -4.57 12.88
C PRO A 346 17.73 -4.19 12.66
N GLY A 347 16.98 -4.11 13.76
CA GLY A 347 15.58 -3.67 13.77
C GLY A 347 14.59 -4.81 13.90
N LYS A 348 13.31 -4.46 13.77
CA LYS A 348 12.15 -5.36 13.85
C LYS A 348 11.28 -5.18 12.61
N SER A 349 10.41 -6.15 12.32
CA SER A 349 9.48 -6.01 11.18
C SER A 349 8.63 -4.74 11.30
N ALA A 350 8.37 -4.09 10.15
CA ALA A 350 7.49 -2.92 10.06
C ALA A 350 6.06 -3.20 10.56
N TYR A 351 5.67 -4.48 10.70
CA TYR A 351 4.45 -4.88 11.42
C TYR A 351 4.33 -4.23 12.81
N GLU A 352 5.44 -4.14 13.54
CA GLU A 352 5.48 -3.65 14.92
C GLU A 352 5.26 -2.14 15.06
N VAL A 353 5.43 -1.38 13.97
CA VAL A 353 5.18 0.09 13.96
C VAL A 353 3.93 0.46 13.18
N TRP A 354 3.35 -0.49 12.45
CA TRP A 354 2.14 -0.27 11.69
C TRP A 354 0.88 -0.34 12.58
N PHE A 355 0.91 -1.00 13.74
CA PHE A 355 -0.25 -1.15 14.63
C PHE A 355 0.02 -0.60 16.04
N ASP A 356 -1.04 -0.19 16.76
CA ASP A 356 -0.93 0.41 18.11
C ASP A 356 -0.44 -0.57 19.19
N SER A 357 -0.74 -1.86 19.02
CA SER A 357 -0.32 -2.95 19.90
C SER A 357 0.34 -4.04 19.06
N SER A 358 0.92 -5.04 19.73
CA SER A 358 1.34 -6.27 19.05
C SER A 358 0.20 -6.77 18.15
N TYR A 359 0.57 -7.09 16.92
CA TYR A 359 -0.36 -7.42 15.87
C TYR A 359 -1.29 -8.57 16.32
N ASN A 360 -2.60 -8.34 16.28
CA ASN A 360 -3.60 -9.37 16.55
C ASN A 360 -4.45 -9.57 15.29
N PRO A 361 -4.29 -10.70 14.57
CA PRO A 361 -5.04 -10.99 13.34
C PRO A 361 -6.56 -10.91 13.53
N THR A 362 -7.05 -11.25 14.72
CA THR A 362 -8.47 -11.26 15.07
C THR A 362 -9.07 -9.85 15.09
N TYR A 363 -8.27 -8.84 15.36
CA TYR A 363 -8.75 -7.46 15.58
C TYR A 363 -8.08 -6.42 14.67
N ALA A 364 -7.18 -6.83 13.78
CA ALA A 364 -6.43 -5.93 12.90
C ALA A 364 -7.34 -4.99 12.09
N PHE A 365 -8.49 -5.49 11.62
CA PHE A 365 -9.50 -4.68 10.91
C PHE A 365 -10.13 -3.55 11.74
N ARG A 366 -10.03 -3.59 13.08
CA ARG A 366 -10.60 -2.56 13.97
C ARG A 366 -9.63 -1.41 14.22
N THR A 367 -8.34 -1.63 14.03
CA THR A 367 -7.28 -0.69 14.43
C THR A 367 -6.47 -0.18 13.23
N ALA A 368 -6.47 -0.88 12.09
CA ALA A 368 -5.71 -0.47 10.91
C ALA A 368 -6.15 0.89 10.34
N ASP A 369 -7.46 1.17 10.32
CA ASP A 369 -8.02 2.38 9.72
C ASP A 369 -8.06 3.62 10.64
N VAL A 370 -7.88 3.44 11.95
CA VAL A 370 -7.95 4.52 12.93
C VAL A 370 -6.83 4.35 13.97
N PRO A 371 -5.56 4.51 13.55
CA PRO A 371 -4.44 4.38 14.47
C PRO A 371 -4.44 5.51 15.51
N SER A 372 -3.80 5.27 16.65
CA SER A 372 -3.47 6.35 17.58
C SER A 372 -2.56 7.40 16.92
N VAL A 373 -2.49 8.59 17.53
CA VAL A 373 -1.64 9.67 17.03
C VAL A 373 -0.16 9.28 17.02
N ALA A 374 0.27 8.47 18.00
CA ALA A 374 1.65 7.97 18.08
C ALA A 374 1.96 7.01 16.93
N THR A 375 1.07 6.06 16.64
CA THR A 375 1.24 5.11 15.53
C THR A 375 1.15 5.81 14.18
N GLU A 376 0.26 6.78 14.03
CA GLU A 376 0.15 7.55 12.78
C GLU A 376 1.45 8.31 12.46
N LYS A 377 2.12 8.87 13.47
CA LYS A 377 3.45 9.46 13.31
C LYS A 377 4.49 8.45 12.87
N LYS A 378 4.50 7.25 13.47
CA LYS A 378 5.41 6.16 13.08
C LYS A 378 5.16 5.69 11.66
N ARG A 379 3.90 5.51 11.25
CA ARG A 379 3.51 5.16 9.88
C ARG A 379 4.02 6.18 8.87
N ILE A 380 3.81 7.48 9.12
CA ILE A 380 4.29 8.54 8.22
C ILE A 380 5.83 8.55 8.16
N ASN A 381 6.51 8.42 9.31
CA ASN A 381 7.97 8.36 9.33
C ASN A 381 8.49 7.14 8.56
N PHE A 382 7.86 5.98 8.76
CA PHE A 382 8.15 4.75 8.02
C PHE A 382 7.97 4.90 6.51
N LEU A 383 6.83 5.42 6.05
CA LEU A 383 6.59 5.63 4.62
C LEU A 383 7.61 6.62 4.02
N ARG A 384 8.02 7.66 4.76
CA ARG A 384 9.07 8.61 4.34
C ARG A 384 10.44 7.94 4.26
N SER A 385 10.80 7.16 5.26
CA SER A 385 12.07 6.45 5.30
C SER A 385 12.15 5.39 4.19
N LEU A 386 11.08 4.63 3.98
CA LEU A 386 10.97 3.67 2.89
C LEU A 386 11.05 4.34 1.52
N ALA A 387 10.37 5.47 1.33
CA ALA A 387 10.43 6.23 0.08
C ALA A 387 11.87 6.69 -0.24
N SER A 388 12.60 7.16 0.77
CA SER A 388 14.02 7.52 0.64
C SER A 388 14.87 6.30 0.24
N THR A 389 14.71 5.17 0.94
CA THR A 389 15.44 3.92 0.63
C THR A 389 15.14 3.42 -0.78
N MET A 390 13.88 3.40 -1.21
CA MET A 390 13.52 2.97 -2.56
C MET A 390 13.99 3.96 -3.64
N THR A 391 14.14 5.24 -3.30
CA THR A 391 14.76 6.24 -4.19
C THR A 391 16.26 6.02 -4.36
N GLU A 392 16.95 5.51 -3.34
CA GLU A 392 18.35 5.06 -3.48
C GLU A 392 18.46 3.84 -4.40
N ILE A 393 17.55 2.87 -4.27
CA ILE A 393 17.50 1.67 -5.13
C ILE A 393 17.19 2.04 -6.60
N GLN A 394 16.32 3.03 -6.82
CA GLN A 394 15.94 3.54 -8.14
C GLN A 394 17.13 4.10 -8.96
N LYS A 395 18.28 4.37 -8.33
CA LYS A 395 19.52 4.76 -9.05
C LYS A 395 20.05 3.64 -9.95
N LEU A 396 19.65 2.39 -9.68
CA LEU A 396 19.99 1.22 -10.48
C LEU A 396 19.02 1.10 -11.65
N SER A 397 19.55 0.96 -12.86
CA SER A 397 18.77 0.90 -14.09
C SER A 397 19.25 -0.19 -15.02
N PHE A 398 18.32 -0.82 -15.72
CA PHE A 398 18.55 -1.95 -16.61
C PHE A 398 18.00 -1.67 -18.01
N ASP A 399 18.52 -2.35 -19.01
CA ASP A 399 18.15 -2.20 -20.43
C ASP A 399 17.05 -3.17 -20.87
N LYS A 400 16.68 -4.14 -20.02
CA LYS A 400 15.60 -5.10 -20.25
C LYS A 400 14.82 -5.42 -18.98
N ILE A 401 13.60 -5.90 -19.19
CA ILE A 401 12.79 -6.61 -18.21
C ILE A 401 13.34 -8.03 -18.05
N GLY A 402 13.47 -8.51 -16.82
CA GLY A 402 13.96 -9.84 -16.48
C GLY A 402 14.88 -9.83 -15.26
N MET A 403 15.52 -10.96 -14.95
CA MET A 403 16.40 -11.05 -13.77
C MET A 403 17.80 -10.50 -14.08
N PRO A 404 18.30 -9.51 -13.32
CA PRO A 404 19.66 -9.01 -13.49
C PRO A 404 20.71 -10.10 -13.23
N ALA A 405 21.64 -10.22 -14.16
CA ALA A 405 22.82 -11.05 -14.10
C ALA A 405 24.04 -10.12 -13.99
N ILE A 406 24.56 -9.97 -12.77
CA ILE A 406 25.64 -9.01 -12.48
C ILE A 406 26.94 -9.78 -12.28
N SER A 407 27.92 -9.49 -13.14
CA SER A 407 29.25 -10.09 -13.08
C SER A 407 30.11 -9.42 -12.01
N GLU A 408 31.17 -10.09 -11.55
CA GLU A 408 32.10 -9.55 -10.55
C GLU A 408 32.78 -8.24 -10.97
N ASP A 409 32.94 -8.02 -12.29
CA ASP A 409 33.50 -6.79 -12.85
C ASP A 409 32.48 -5.64 -12.95
N GLY A 410 31.25 -5.86 -12.50
CA GLY A 410 30.15 -4.90 -12.55
C GLY A 410 29.38 -4.90 -13.87
N THR A 411 29.70 -5.79 -14.82
CA THR A 411 28.94 -5.92 -16.06
C THR A 411 27.53 -6.44 -15.77
N ILE A 412 26.51 -5.70 -16.21
CA ILE A 412 25.10 -6.04 -16.02
C ILE A 412 24.56 -6.60 -17.32
N ALA A 413 24.04 -7.83 -17.26
CA ALA A 413 23.14 -8.40 -18.24
C ALA A 413 21.77 -8.62 -17.60
N VAL A 414 20.75 -8.88 -18.42
CA VAL A 414 19.42 -9.25 -17.94
C VAL A 414 19.02 -10.55 -18.64
N GLY A 415 18.76 -11.57 -17.83
CA GLY A 415 18.38 -12.91 -18.26
C GLY A 415 16.90 -13.20 -18.01
N PRO A 416 16.46 -14.44 -18.30
CA PRO A 416 15.08 -14.86 -18.08
C PRO A 416 14.69 -14.85 -16.60
N SER A 417 13.39 -14.83 -16.35
CA SER A 417 12.78 -15.17 -15.05
C SER A 417 12.07 -16.53 -15.15
N TYR A 418 11.72 -17.12 -14.01
CA TYR A 418 11.05 -18.42 -13.96
C TYR A 418 9.83 -18.37 -13.05
N ALA A 419 8.79 -19.12 -13.40
CA ALA A 419 7.59 -19.32 -12.60
C ALA A 419 7.31 -20.82 -12.45
N TRP A 420 7.00 -21.26 -11.24
CA TRP A 420 6.67 -22.66 -10.95
C TRP A 420 5.16 -22.87 -10.95
N HIS A 421 4.72 -24.07 -11.35
CA HIS A 421 3.32 -24.42 -11.40
C HIS A 421 2.86 -25.11 -10.11
N ASP A 422 1.69 -24.73 -9.58
CA ASP A 422 1.09 -25.34 -8.38
C ASP A 422 0.41 -26.70 -8.64
N THR A 423 0.70 -27.35 -9.78
CA THR A 423 -0.05 -28.53 -10.26
C THR A 423 0.79 -29.80 -10.27
N GLU A 424 0.39 -30.81 -11.05
CA GLU A 424 0.89 -32.20 -11.01
C GLU A 424 2.42 -32.33 -11.11
N GLU A 425 3.10 -31.34 -11.70
CA GLU A 425 4.56 -31.28 -11.89
C GLU A 425 5.15 -30.03 -11.20
N PRO A 426 5.21 -29.99 -9.86
CA PRO A 426 5.54 -28.76 -9.12
C PRO A 426 6.99 -28.32 -9.27
N ASP A 427 7.88 -29.19 -9.73
CA ASP A 427 9.29 -28.86 -9.98
C ASP A 427 9.54 -28.37 -11.43
N GLU A 428 8.53 -28.37 -12.30
CA GLU A 428 8.64 -27.79 -13.62
C GLU A 428 8.40 -26.27 -13.59
N ALA A 429 9.35 -25.54 -14.13
CA ALA A 429 9.31 -24.09 -14.21
C ALA A 429 9.07 -23.64 -15.66
N THR A 430 8.16 -22.69 -15.84
CA THR A 430 8.04 -21.92 -17.08
C THR A 430 9.11 -20.83 -17.10
N GLU A 431 9.92 -20.83 -18.16
CA GLU A 431 10.88 -19.76 -18.45
C GLU A 431 10.18 -18.59 -19.14
N HIS A 432 10.40 -17.38 -18.63
CA HIS A 432 9.99 -16.13 -19.27
C HIS A 432 11.22 -15.37 -19.76
N CYS A 433 11.27 -15.14 -21.07
CA CYS A 433 12.37 -14.42 -21.72
C CYS A 433 12.58 -13.01 -21.16
N ALA A 434 13.79 -12.47 -21.34
CA ALA A 434 14.05 -11.06 -21.10
C ALA A 434 13.53 -10.18 -22.27
N PHE A 435 12.99 -9.00 -21.97
CA PHE A 435 12.38 -8.12 -22.97
C PHE A 435 12.96 -6.71 -22.94
N ALA A 436 13.31 -6.15 -24.11
CA ALA A 436 13.84 -4.79 -24.21
C ALA A 436 12.78 -3.68 -24.12
N THR A 437 11.49 -4.03 -24.17
CA THR A 437 10.38 -3.08 -24.09
C THR A 437 9.23 -3.65 -23.27
N THR A 438 8.52 -2.80 -22.55
CA THR A 438 7.29 -3.16 -21.83
C THR A 438 6.24 -3.69 -22.79
N HIS A 439 6.14 -3.12 -24.00
CA HIS A 439 5.22 -3.58 -25.03
C HIS A 439 5.48 -5.04 -25.46
N ALA A 440 6.75 -5.42 -25.68
CA ALA A 440 7.08 -6.79 -26.06
C ALA A 440 6.80 -7.77 -24.93
N TYR A 441 7.08 -7.37 -23.69
CA TYR A 441 6.77 -8.15 -22.49
C TYR A 441 5.26 -8.41 -22.38
N THR A 442 4.44 -7.37 -22.37
CA THR A 442 2.98 -7.51 -22.20
C THR A 442 2.33 -8.21 -23.39
N ASN A 443 2.73 -7.89 -24.62
CA ASN A 443 2.16 -8.52 -25.81
C ASN A 443 2.45 -10.02 -25.88
N THR A 444 3.60 -10.48 -25.37
CA THR A 444 3.92 -11.92 -25.36
C THR A 444 2.95 -12.71 -24.47
N ALA A 445 2.69 -12.26 -23.24
CA ALA A 445 1.67 -12.87 -22.38
C ALA A 445 0.29 -12.82 -23.03
N LEU A 446 -0.11 -11.65 -23.55
CA LEU A 446 -1.41 -11.51 -24.18
C LEU A 446 -1.58 -12.50 -25.35
N VAL A 447 -0.58 -12.65 -26.22
CA VAL A 447 -0.63 -13.59 -27.37
C VAL A 447 -0.66 -15.05 -26.92
N ASN A 448 0.02 -15.40 -25.83
CA ASN A 448 0.08 -16.79 -25.36
C ASN A 448 -1.16 -17.20 -24.56
N ASP A 449 -1.67 -16.31 -23.70
CA ASP A 449 -2.67 -16.65 -22.68
C ASP A 449 -4.08 -16.15 -23.04
N PHE A 450 -4.18 -15.15 -23.91
CA PHE A 450 -5.45 -14.55 -24.36
C PHE A 450 -5.64 -14.77 -25.86
N VAL A 451 -5.49 -16.01 -26.32
CA VAL A 451 -5.68 -16.41 -27.71
C VAL A 451 -7.15 -16.25 -28.11
N VAL A 452 -7.39 -15.38 -29.09
CA VAL A 452 -8.72 -15.21 -29.69
C VAL A 452 -8.74 -15.94 -31.03
N GLU A 453 -9.40 -17.08 -31.08
CA GLU A 453 -9.74 -17.70 -32.36
C GLU A 453 -10.79 -16.85 -33.08
N ILE A 454 -10.70 -16.71 -34.39
CA ILE A 454 -11.74 -16.07 -35.21
C ILE A 454 -12.67 -17.18 -35.71
N PRO A 455 -13.78 -17.49 -35.00
CA PRO A 455 -14.70 -18.51 -35.46
C PRO A 455 -15.45 -18.04 -36.71
N ALA A 456 -15.87 -19.00 -37.54
CA ALA A 456 -16.72 -18.72 -38.71
C ALA A 456 -18.09 -18.11 -38.31
N GLU A 457 -18.57 -18.40 -37.10
CA GLU A 457 -19.76 -17.81 -36.51
C GLU A 457 -19.42 -17.23 -35.13
N LYS A 458 -19.79 -15.96 -34.90
CA LYS A 458 -19.61 -15.30 -33.60
C LYS A 458 -20.59 -15.86 -32.58
N THR A 459 -20.08 -16.55 -31.57
CA THR A 459 -20.86 -16.98 -30.39
C THR A 459 -20.73 -15.97 -29.26
N ARG A 460 -21.62 -16.03 -28.25
CA ARG A 460 -21.47 -15.18 -27.05
C ARG A 460 -20.12 -15.40 -26.37
N THR A 461 -19.66 -16.65 -26.25
CA THR A 461 -18.37 -16.99 -25.63
C THR A 461 -17.18 -16.45 -26.41
N SER A 462 -17.14 -16.61 -27.73
CA SER A 462 -16.04 -16.07 -28.54
C SER A 462 -16.03 -14.54 -28.54
N CYS A 463 -17.20 -13.90 -28.55
CA CYS A 463 -17.30 -12.45 -28.40
C CYS A 463 -16.85 -11.98 -27.02
N TYR A 464 -17.18 -12.73 -25.97
CA TYR A 464 -16.72 -12.44 -24.62
C TYR A 464 -15.19 -12.49 -24.54
N GLN A 465 -14.56 -13.56 -25.02
CA GLN A 465 -13.10 -13.70 -25.04
C GLN A 465 -12.43 -12.61 -25.88
N SER A 466 -12.96 -12.33 -27.08
CA SER A 466 -12.48 -11.25 -27.93
C SER A 466 -12.60 -9.90 -27.25
N GLY A 467 -13.74 -9.61 -26.59
CA GLY A 467 -13.92 -8.35 -25.88
C GLY A 467 -13.03 -8.20 -24.65
N THR A 468 -12.79 -9.29 -23.90
CA THR A 468 -11.78 -9.31 -22.83
C THR A 468 -10.41 -8.95 -23.39
N ARG A 469 -10.03 -9.57 -24.52
CA ARG A 469 -8.78 -9.25 -25.21
C ARG A 469 -8.73 -7.78 -25.67
N ASP A 470 -9.79 -7.28 -26.29
CA ASP A 470 -9.89 -5.88 -26.75
C ASP A 470 -9.69 -4.89 -25.59
N ILE A 471 -10.29 -5.16 -24.42
CA ILE A 471 -10.10 -4.32 -23.23
C ILE A 471 -8.64 -4.33 -22.78
N LEU A 472 -8.00 -5.50 -22.72
CA LEU A 472 -6.59 -5.61 -22.34
C LEU A 472 -5.67 -4.91 -23.35
N ASP A 473 -5.94 -5.01 -24.65
CA ASP A 473 -5.20 -4.27 -25.68
C ASP A 473 -5.38 -2.75 -25.51
N ILE A 474 -6.56 -2.28 -25.11
CA ILE A 474 -6.77 -0.86 -24.76
C ILE A 474 -5.96 -0.47 -23.52
N VAL A 475 -5.91 -1.31 -22.47
CA VAL A 475 -5.08 -1.04 -21.27
C VAL A 475 -3.60 -0.97 -21.64
N PHE A 476 -3.09 -1.95 -22.35
CA PHE A 476 -1.67 -2.05 -22.68
C PHE A 476 -1.25 -1.24 -23.90
N SER A 477 -2.16 -0.48 -24.54
CA SER A 477 -1.83 0.57 -25.51
C SER A 477 -1.65 1.94 -24.87
N GLN A 478 -1.94 2.09 -23.57
CA GLN A 478 -1.71 3.35 -22.86
C GLN A 478 -0.22 3.68 -22.75
N SER A 479 0.11 4.98 -22.71
CA SER A 479 1.49 5.48 -22.75
C SER A 479 2.36 4.96 -21.60
N VAL A 480 1.79 4.74 -20.42
CA VAL A 480 2.49 4.23 -19.23
C VAL A 480 3.09 2.83 -19.43
N PHE A 481 2.60 2.05 -20.40
CA PHE A 481 3.12 0.73 -20.77
C PHE A 481 3.86 0.73 -22.12
N ASN A 482 3.99 1.88 -22.78
CA ASN A 482 4.57 2.02 -24.12
C ASN A 482 5.57 3.18 -24.23
N GLU A 483 6.35 3.43 -23.17
CA GLU A 483 7.33 4.52 -23.16
C GLU A 483 8.45 4.32 -24.20
N GLY A 484 8.77 3.06 -24.51
CA GLY A 484 9.77 2.65 -25.51
C GLY A 484 9.50 3.09 -26.96
N LEU A 485 8.37 3.75 -27.25
CA LEU A 485 8.08 4.30 -28.58
C LEU A 485 8.88 5.56 -28.92
N SER A 486 9.45 6.25 -27.94
CA SER A 486 10.14 7.54 -28.13
C SER A 486 11.65 7.50 -27.87
N ALA A 487 12.13 6.55 -27.07
CA ALA A 487 13.54 6.34 -26.73
C ALA A 487 13.75 4.90 -26.27
N PRO A 488 15.00 4.38 -26.21
CA PRO A 488 15.28 3.11 -25.53
C PRO A 488 14.71 3.15 -24.11
N GLU A 489 13.88 2.16 -23.79
CA GLU A 489 13.23 2.06 -22.49
C GLU A 489 14.26 1.64 -21.43
N THR A 490 14.06 2.12 -20.20
CA THR A 490 14.87 1.73 -19.05
C THR A 490 13.99 1.13 -17.98
N PHE A 491 14.54 0.19 -17.22
CA PHE A 491 13.82 -0.61 -16.23
C PHE A 491 14.46 -0.43 -14.86
N THR A 492 13.67 -0.55 -13.80
CA THR A 492 14.15 -0.43 -12.41
C THR A 492 13.73 -1.65 -11.60
N ILE A 493 14.35 -1.82 -10.43
CA ILE A 493 14.15 -3.02 -9.61
C ILE A 493 12.73 -3.06 -9.08
N HIS A 494 12.05 -4.18 -9.28
CA HIS A 494 10.83 -4.57 -8.58
C HIS A 494 11.18 -5.63 -7.54
N HIS A 495 10.78 -5.37 -6.28
CA HIS A 495 10.91 -6.32 -5.19
C HIS A 495 9.58 -7.06 -5.03
N ASN A 496 9.57 -8.35 -5.37
CA ASN A 496 8.33 -9.12 -5.52
C ASN A 496 7.52 -9.27 -4.23
N ASP A 497 8.19 -9.29 -3.07
CA ASP A 497 7.54 -9.40 -1.75
C ASP A 497 7.84 -8.20 -0.84
N LEU A 498 7.74 -6.98 -1.37
CA LEU A 498 7.95 -5.76 -0.57
C LEU A 498 6.74 -5.51 0.33
N ASP A 499 6.68 -6.20 1.46
CA ASP A 499 5.63 -6.11 2.46
C ASP A 499 6.19 -5.86 3.88
N LEU A 500 5.33 -5.57 4.86
CA LEU A 500 5.71 -5.20 6.22
C LEU A 500 6.64 -6.23 6.90
N GLN A 501 6.53 -7.52 6.57
CA GLN A 501 7.41 -8.58 7.09
C GLN A 501 8.86 -8.46 6.62
N ASN A 502 9.08 -7.97 5.40
CA ASN A 502 10.38 -7.93 4.73
C ASN A 502 11.06 -6.56 4.83
N ILE A 503 10.44 -5.62 5.55
CA ILE A 503 11.00 -4.32 5.85
C ILE A 503 11.27 -4.23 7.35
N LEU A 504 12.54 -4.02 7.71
CA LEU A 504 12.98 -3.84 9.08
C LEU A 504 13.01 -2.36 9.42
N VAL A 505 12.62 -2.03 10.65
CA VAL A 505 12.57 -0.67 11.18
C VAL A 505 13.08 -0.59 12.62
N ASP A 506 13.48 0.61 13.04
CA ASP A 506 13.67 0.97 14.45
C ASP A 506 12.34 1.33 15.15
N ASP A 507 12.41 1.77 16.41
CA ASP A 507 11.23 2.07 17.23
C ASP A 507 10.45 3.32 16.77
N GLU A 508 11.13 4.20 16.04
CA GLU A 508 10.61 5.42 15.43
C GLU A 508 10.06 5.18 14.01
N GLY A 509 10.29 4.00 13.44
CA GLY A 509 9.84 3.61 12.11
C GLY A 509 10.84 3.94 10.99
N ASN A 510 12.10 4.29 11.29
CA ASN A 510 13.10 4.44 10.23
C ASN A 510 13.48 3.06 9.70
N VAL A 511 13.59 2.92 8.37
CA VAL A 511 14.00 1.68 7.72
C VAL A 511 15.45 1.36 8.05
N THR A 512 15.67 0.18 8.62
CA THR A 512 16.98 -0.37 8.99
C THR A 512 17.38 -1.56 8.13
N GLY A 513 16.47 -2.09 7.31
CA GLY A 513 16.75 -3.20 6.42
C GLY A 513 15.63 -3.52 5.42
N ILE A 514 16.00 -3.98 4.23
CA ILE A 514 15.11 -4.66 3.28
C ILE A 514 15.69 -6.05 3.03
N ILE A 515 14.88 -7.08 3.26
CA ILE A 515 15.26 -8.49 3.18
C ILE A 515 14.36 -9.25 2.21
N ASP A 516 14.70 -10.50 1.94
CA ASP A 516 13.91 -11.43 1.11
C ASP A 516 13.71 -10.95 -0.34
N TRP A 517 14.82 -10.93 -1.08
CA TRP A 517 14.89 -10.43 -2.46
C TRP A 517 14.56 -11.52 -3.49
N ASP A 518 13.90 -12.59 -3.06
CA ASP A 518 13.56 -13.74 -3.90
C ASP A 518 12.73 -13.28 -5.11
N ASN A 519 13.13 -13.76 -6.30
CA ASN A 519 12.50 -13.44 -7.58
C ASN A 519 12.49 -11.94 -7.97
N ALA A 520 13.18 -11.06 -7.23
CA ALA A 520 13.30 -9.65 -7.61
C ALA A 520 13.88 -9.50 -9.03
N TYR A 521 13.31 -8.59 -9.81
CA TYR A 521 13.63 -8.47 -11.23
C TYR A 521 13.60 -7.01 -11.70
N ALA A 522 14.19 -6.75 -12.88
CA ALA A 522 14.07 -5.47 -13.55
C ALA A 522 12.70 -5.37 -14.22
N ALA A 523 11.91 -4.36 -13.86
CA ALA A 523 10.53 -4.22 -14.30
C ALA A 523 10.28 -2.84 -14.93
N PRO A 524 9.14 -2.65 -15.65
CA PRO A 524 8.71 -1.34 -16.11
C PRO A 524 8.72 -0.31 -14.97
N ARG A 525 9.17 0.91 -15.24
CA ARG A 525 9.35 1.96 -14.21
C ARG A 525 8.08 2.28 -13.42
N CYS A 526 6.92 2.10 -14.05
CA CYS A 526 5.62 2.30 -13.43
C CYS A 526 5.28 1.26 -12.34
N ILE A 527 5.96 0.11 -12.32
CA ILE A 527 5.85 -0.93 -11.30
C ILE A 527 7.18 -1.24 -10.59
N GLY A 528 8.28 -0.58 -10.96
CA GLY A 528 9.60 -0.77 -10.35
C GLY A 528 9.75 -0.08 -8.98
N ALA A 529 10.94 0.44 -8.68
CA ALA A 529 11.27 0.90 -7.32
C ALA A 529 10.41 2.07 -6.82
N ALA A 530 9.73 2.81 -7.71
CA ALA A 530 8.80 3.87 -7.32
C ALA A 530 7.38 3.40 -6.96
N ALA A 531 7.07 2.12 -7.16
CA ALA A 531 5.76 1.56 -6.91
C ALA A 531 5.44 1.44 -5.42
N VAL A 532 4.15 1.43 -5.10
CA VAL A 532 3.68 1.23 -3.73
C VAL A 532 3.93 -0.22 -3.30
N PRO A 533 4.37 -0.45 -2.04
CA PRO A 533 4.49 -1.79 -1.44
C PRO A 533 3.20 -2.60 -1.45
N ILE A 534 3.31 -3.91 -1.18
CA ILE A 534 2.19 -4.87 -1.21
C ILE A 534 1.02 -4.43 -0.31
N PHE A 535 1.30 -4.08 0.95
CA PHE A 535 0.28 -3.62 1.90
C PHE A 535 -0.48 -2.35 1.48
N LEU A 536 -0.05 -1.65 0.43
CA LEU A 536 -0.71 -0.47 -0.11
C LEU A 536 -1.36 -0.68 -1.49
N ARG A 537 -1.31 -1.89 -2.06
CA ARG A 537 -1.93 -2.20 -3.37
C ARG A 537 -3.06 -3.22 -3.31
N SER A 538 -3.33 -3.80 -2.14
CA SER A 538 -4.21 -4.97 -2.00
C SER A 538 -5.63 -4.75 -2.52
N ASP A 539 -6.22 -3.54 -2.42
CA ASP A 539 -7.55 -3.23 -2.99
C ASP A 539 -7.65 -3.44 -4.51
N TRP A 540 -6.54 -3.39 -5.23
CA TRP A 540 -6.50 -3.65 -6.68
C TRP A 540 -6.30 -5.12 -7.05
N PHE A 541 -5.97 -5.97 -6.08
CA PHE A 541 -5.78 -7.41 -6.27
C PHE A 541 -7.04 -8.20 -5.92
N PRO A 542 -7.15 -9.48 -6.33
CA PRO A 542 -8.38 -10.26 -6.19
C PRO A 542 -8.91 -10.31 -4.74
N ARG A 543 -10.22 -10.49 -4.58
CA ARG A 543 -10.86 -10.42 -3.24
C ARG A 543 -10.26 -11.33 -2.18
N TYR A 544 -9.71 -12.48 -2.58
CA TYR A 544 -9.06 -13.42 -1.66
C TYR A 544 -7.67 -12.94 -1.18
N THR A 545 -7.13 -11.85 -1.70
CA THR A 545 -5.91 -11.20 -1.19
C THR A 545 -6.22 -9.91 -0.41
N HIS A 546 -7.48 -9.43 -0.45
CA HIS A 546 -7.92 -8.16 0.16
C HIS A 546 -9.05 -8.32 1.18
N ALA A 547 -9.29 -9.54 1.64
CA ALA A 547 -10.34 -9.76 2.63
C ALA A 547 -9.96 -9.14 3.99
N LEU A 548 -10.96 -8.68 4.75
CA LEU A 548 -10.80 -8.08 6.09
C LEU A 548 -10.05 -8.97 7.11
N ASN A 549 -9.99 -10.27 6.86
CA ASN A 549 -9.28 -11.27 7.66
C ASN A 549 -7.83 -11.50 7.20
N ILE A 550 -7.38 -10.80 6.15
CA ILE A 550 -6.02 -10.87 5.61
C ILE A 550 -5.29 -9.61 6.02
N THR A 551 -4.10 -9.76 6.56
CA THR A 551 -3.33 -8.66 7.12
C THR A 551 -2.27 -8.20 6.14
N PRO A 552 -1.90 -6.91 6.14
CA PRO A 552 -2.38 -5.81 7.01
C PRO A 552 -3.53 -5.00 6.37
N HIS A 553 -4.72 -5.58 6.25
CA HIS A 553 -5.85 -4.92 5.60
C HIS A 553 -6.23 -3.58 6.25
N MET A 554 -6.52 -2.60 5.39
CA MET A 554 -7.21 -1.35 5.72
C MET A 554 -8.51 -1.26 4.92
N GLY A 555 -9.64 -1.03 5.59
CA GLY A 555 -10.96 -1.07 4.98
C GLY A 555 -11.27 0.10 4.08
N TRP A 556 -10.64 1.25 4.30
CA TRP A 556 -10.89 2.44 3.49
C TRP A 556 -9.72 3.42 3.38
N ASN A 557 -8.60 3.20 4.09
CA ASN A 557 -7.46 4.13 4.09
C ASN A 557 -6.29 3.75 3.18
N GLU A 558 -6.36 2.68 2.39
CA GLU A 558 -5.25 2.32 1.48
C GLU A 558 -4.88 3.45 0.51
N GLN A 559 -5.87 4.12 -0.07
CA GLN A 559 -5.61 5.30 -0.92
C GLN A 559 -4.94 6.43 -0.14
N HIS A 560 -5.32 6.63 1.12
CA HIS A 560 -4.73 7.67 1.96
C HIS A 560 -3.24 7.45 2.17
N TYR A 561 -2.83 6.25 2.56
CA TYR A 561 -1.40 5.93 2.75
C TYR A 561 -0.63 5.81 1.43
N ARG A 562 -1.27 5.42 0.32
CA ARG A 562 -0.67 5.52 -1.02
C ARG A 562 -0.33 6.97 -1.39
N GLU A 563 -1.22 7.92 -1.12
CA GLU A 563 -0.95 9.34 -1.37
C GLU A 563 0.17 9.88 -0.47
N ILE A 564 0.25 9.43 0.79
CA ILE A 564 1.35 9.75 1.70
C ILE A 564 2.67 9.22 1.15
N TYR A 565 2.72 7.93 0.76
CA TYR A 565 3.91 7.33 0.19
C TYR A 565 4.33 8.01 -1.11
N ALA A 566 3.39 8.32 -2.01
CA ALA A 566 3.65 9.08 -3.21
C ALA A 566 4.24 10.48 -2.90
N ALA A 567 3.67 11.19 -1.91
CA ALA A 567 4.20 12.50 -1.49
C ALA A 567 5.60 12.38 -0.89
N ALA A 568 5.88 11.32 -0.15
CA ALA A 568 7.21 11.01 0.35
C ALA A 568 8.22 10.69 -0.77
N MET A 569 7.80 10.02 -1.85
CA MET A 569 8.65 9.80 -3.03
C MET A 569 9.02 11.13 -3.72
N VAL A 570 8.08 12.09 -3.78
CA VAL A 570 8.38 13.45 -4.25
C VAL A 570 9.36 14.15 -3.32
N GLU A 571 9.15 14.06 -2.00
CA GLU A 571 10.06 14.64 -0.99
C GLU A 571 11.48 14.07 -1.09
N ALA A 572 11.61 12.76 -1.34
CA ALA A 572 12.88 12.07 -1.55
C ALA A 572 13.56 12.43 -2.89
N GLY A 573 12.87 13.14 -3.79
CA GLY A 573 13.41 13.52 -5.10
C GLY A 573 13.40 12.37 -6.12
N ASN A 574 12.51 11.40 -5.97
CA ASN A 574 12.41 10.27 -6.90
C ASN A 574 11.94 10.74 -8.30
N PRO A 575 12.67 10.44 -9.39
CA PRO A 575 12.27 10.86 -10.74
C PRO A 575 10.96 10.23 -11.22
N ASP A 576 10.54 9.13 -10.61
CA ASP A 576 9.39 8.31 -10.98
C ASP A 576 8.22 8.44 -10.01
N ALA A 577 8.26 9.41 -9.09
CA ALA A 577 7.19 9.67 -8.12
C ALA A 577 5.80 9.90 -8.76
N LYS A 578 5.75 10.30 -10.04
CA LYS A 578 4.51 10.45 -10.83
C LYS A 578 3.76 9.12 -11.06
N TYR A 579 4.42 7.97 -10.94
CA TYR A 579 3.76 6.67 -11.09
C TYR A 579 3.19 6.16 -9.76
N THR A 580 3.77 6.56 -8.63
CA THR A 580 3.51 5.96 -7.31
C THR A 580 2.03 5.93 -6.94
N SER A 581 1.30 7.03 -7.09
CA SER A 581 -0.13 7.14 -6.70
C SER A 581 -1.05 6.12 -7.39
N LYS A 582 -0.70 5.72 -8.62
CA LYS A 582 -1.46 4.77 -9.46
C LYS A 582 -0.77 3.43 -9.64
N SER A 583 0.40 3.25 -9.05
CA SER A 583 1.20 2.03 -9.21
C SER A 583 0.50 0.77 -8.69
N ALA A 584 -0.47 0.86 -7.77
CA ALA A 584 -1.32 -0.29 -7.42
C ALA A 584 -2.13 -0.80 -8.63
N ILE A 585 -2.63 0.12 -9.48
CA ILE A 585 -3.35 -0.21 -10.71
C ILE A 585 -2.39 -0.81 -11.72
N TYR A 586 -1.21 -0.19 -11.91
CA TYR A 586 -0.22 -0.67 -12.88
C TYR A 586 0.29 -2.08 -12.53
N GLN A 587 0.54 -2.32 -11.24
CA GLN A 587 0.93 -3.62 -10.72
C GLN A 587 -0.19 -4.65 -10.94
N ALA A 588 -1.46 -4.30 -10.67
CA ALA A 588 -2.59 -5.19 -10.95
C ALA A 588 -2.76 -5.49 -12.45
N CYS A 589 -2.50 -4.52 -13.35
CA CYS A 589 -2.49 -4.76 -14.79
C CYS A 589 -1.45 -5.81 -15.19
N ILE A 590 -0.20 -5.67 -14.73
CA ILE A 590 0.86 -6.64 -15.04
C ILE A 590 0.59 -8.00 -14.40
N ALA A 591 0.12 -8.01 -13.14
CA ALA A 591 -0.21 -9.24 -12.45
C ALA A 591 -1.31 -10.04 -13.14
N ALA A 592 -2.30 -9.37 -13.74
CA ALA A 592 -3.40 -10.03 -14.46
C ALA A 592 -2.98 -10.81 -15.71
N ILE A 593 -1.75 -10.63 -16.20
CA ILE A 593 -1.23 -11.32 -17.38
C ILE A 593 0.02 -12.20 -17.11
N TYR A 594 0.69 -12.05 -15.96
CA TYR A 594 1.90 -12.83 -15.64
C TYR A 594 1.98 -13.37 -14.20
N GLU A 595 1.41 -12.70 -13.20
CA GLU A 595 1.77 -12.92 -11.78
C GLU A 595 0.57 -13.34 -10.91
N GLY A 596 -0.29 -14.22 -11.44
CA GLY A 596 -1.42 -14.78 -10.67
C GLY A 596 -2.53 -13.78 -10.31
N GLY A 597 -2.58 -12.64 -11.00
CA GLY A 597 -3.69 -11.69 -10.90
C GLY A 597 -4.95 -12.19 -11.63
N ASP A 598 -6.09 -11.57 -11.32
CA ASP A 598 -7.38 -11.88 -11.93
C ASP A 598 -7.76 -10.78 -12.93
N HIS A 599 -7.69 -11.09 -14.22
CA HIS A 599 -8.05 -10.16 -15.28
C HIS A 599 -9.55 -9.81 -15.29
N GLU A 600 -10.42 -10.69 -14.79
CA GLU A 600 -11.86 -10.42 -14.67
C GLU A 600 -12.10 -9.35 -13.60
N ASP A 601 -11.52 -9.53 -12.41
CA ASP A 601 -11.60 -8.57 -11.30
C ASP A 601 -10.94 -7.23 -11.67
N LEU A 602 -9.79 -7.24 -12.35
CA LEU A 602 -9.13 -6.04 -12.85
C LEU A 602 -10.04 -5.25 -13.80
N ILE A 603 -10.60 -5.92 -14.81
CA ILE A 603 -11.46 -5.26 -15.80
C ILE A 603 -12.69 -4.68 -15.13
N GLU A 604 -13.31 -5.42 -14.18
CA GLU A 604 -14.42 -4.87 -13.42
C GLU A 604 -14.00 -3.59 -12.68
N LYS A 605 -12.92 -3.63 -11.89
CA LYS A 605 -12.44 -2.46 -11.12
C LYS A 605 -12.14 -1.25 -12.01
N LEU A 606 -11.44 -1.45 -13.13
CA LEU A 606 -11.14 -0.38 -14.08
C LEU A 606 -12.40 0.25 -14.68
N VAL A 607 -13.39 -0.55 -15.09
CA VAL A 607 -14.65 -0.03 -15.65
C VAL A 607 -15.47 0.67 -14.57
N ARG A 608 -15.42 0.20 -13.31
CA ARG A 608 -16.09 0.86 -12.17
C ARG A 608 -15.48 2.21 -11.80
N CYS A 609 -14.23 2.49 -12.18
CA CYS A 609 -13.65 3.83 -12.07
C CYS A 609 -14.24 4.86 -13.05
N ILE A 610 -14.96 4.41 -14.09
CA ILE A 610 -15.55 5.32 -15.08
C ILE A 610 -16.80 5.99 -14.47
N PRO A 611 -16.86 7.33 -14.40
CA PRO A 611 -18.01 8.05 -13.86
C PRO A 611 -19.31 7.66 -14.55
N ASP A 612 -20.34 7.40 -13.75
CA ASP A 612 -21.70 7.02 -14.20
C ASP A 612 -21.79 5.76 -15.07
N CYS A 613 -20.70 5.02 -15.26
CA CYS A 613 -20.72 3.73 -15.96
C CYS A 613 -21.34 2.67 -15.05
N ARG A 614 -22.51 2.15 -15.45
CA ARG A 614 -23.26 1.12 -14.72
C ARG A 614 -23.56 -0.09 -15.61
N ILE A 615 -22.84 -0.22 -16.72
CA ILE A 615 -23.00 -1.35 -17.63
C ILE A 615 -22.63 -2.66 -16.91
N ASP A 616 -23.31 -3.73 -17.33
CA ASP A 616 -22.90 -5.08 -17.00
C ASP A 616 -21.59 -5.41 -17.75
N ILE A 617 -20.60 -5.94 -17.04
CA ILE A 617 -19.25 -6.12 -17.59
C ILE A 617 -19.22 -7.23 -18.64
N ASP A 618 -20.01 -8.29 -18.47
CA ASP A 618 -20.08 -9.38 -19.44
C ASP A 618 -20.74 -8.91 -20.74
N ASP A 619 -21.81 -8.11 -20.64
CA ASP A 619 -22.45 -7.52 -21.82
C ASP A 619 -21.53 -6.50 -22.53
N LEU A 620 -20.72 -5.74 -21.78
CA LEU A 620 -19.70 -4.86 -22.36
C LEU A 620 -18.67 -5.68 -23.17
N LYS A 621 -18.13 -6.75 -22.58
CA LYS A 621 -17.17 -7.67 -23.24
C LYS A 621 -17.78 -8.28 -24.50
N VAL A 622 -18.98 -8.86 -24.39
CA VAL A 622 -19.68 -9.43 -25.55
C VAL A 622 -19.91 -8.38 -26.65
N GLY A 623 -20.32 -7.16 -26.27
CA GLY A 623 -20.53 -6.08 -27.22
C GLY A 623 -19.25 -5.65 -27.93
N LEU A 624 -18.12 -5.53 -27.22
CA LEU A 624 -16.81 -5.24 -27.82
C LEU A 624 -16.40 -6.31 -28.82
N GLY A 625 -16.49 -7.60 -28.46
CA GLY A 625 -16.19 -8.68 -29.40
C GLY A 625 -17.18 -8.79 -30.57
N MET A 626 -18.34 -8.13 -30.51
CA MET A 626 -19.24 -7.95 -31.66
C MET A 626 -18.82 -6.79 -32.58
N GLY A 627 -17.93 -5.90 -32.13
CA GLY A 627 -17.42 -4.73 -32.86
C GLY A 627 -18.04 -3.40 -32.42
N TRP A 628 -18.31 -3.23 -31.12
CA TRP A 628 -18.91 -2.01 -30.58
C TRP A 628 -17.91 -0.85 -30.49
N SER A 629 -17.64 -0.21 -31.64
CA SER A 629 -16.65 0.87 -31.76
C SER A 629 -16.86 2.06 -30.80
N SER A 630 -18.11 2.47 -30.55
CA SER A 630 -18.37 3.58 -29.61
C SER A 630 -18.01 3.23 -28.16
N ALA A 631 -18.09 1.95 -27.76
CA ALA A 631 -17.62 1.50 -26.45
C ALA A 631 -16.10 1.48 -26.41
N GLU A 632 -15.44 1.03 -27.49
CA GLU A 632 -13.99 1.05 -27.64
C GLU A 632 -13.42 2.47 -27.50
N GLU A 633 -13.95 3.44 -28.25
CA GLU A 633 -13.56 4.86 -28.17
C GLU A 633 -13.81 5.44 -26.77
N MET A 634 -14.89 5.01 -26.10
CA MET A 634 -15.19 5.43 -24.74
C MET A 634 -14.13 4.89 -23.77
N LEU A 635 -13.82 3.59 -23.83
CA LEU A 635 -12.82 2.95 -22.97
C LEU A 635 -11.43 3.54 -23.20
N GLN A 636 -11.00 3.72 -24.46
CA GLN A 636 -9.73 4.36 -24.78
C GLN A 636 -9.59 5.72 -24.08
N ARG A 637 -10.58 6.61 -24.23
CA ARG A 637 -10.54 7.95 -23.60
C ARG A 637 -10.57 7.90 -22.07
N GLN A 638 -11.30 6.97 -21.47
CA GLN A 638 -11.42 6.88 -20.01
C GLN A 638 -10.20 6.23 -19.38
N PHE A 639 -9.69 5.15 -19.98
CA PHE A 639 -8.48 4.47 -19.51
C PHE A 639 -7.24 5.35 -19.63
N THR A 640 -7.15 6.21 -20.66
CA THR A 640 -6.11 7.25 -20.70
C THR A 640 -6.13 8.09 -19.43
N LYS A 641 -7.29 8.57 -18.97
CA LYS A 641 -7.39 9.39 -17.74
C LYS A 641 -7.11 8.58 -16.47
N ILE A 642 -7.65 7.36 -16.41
CA ILE A 642 -7.49 6.47 -15.24
C ILE A 642 -6.02 6.09 -15.07
N LEU A 643 -5.31 5.80 -16.15
CA LEU A 643 -3.92 5.31 -16.14
C LEU A 643 -2.87 6.41 -16.36
N GLU A 644 -3.27 7.68 -16.53
CA GLU A 644 -2.32 8.79 -16.69
C GLU A 644 -1.47 8.98 -15.42
N PRO A 645 -0.12 8.93 -15.51
CA PRO A 645 0.75 9.22 -14.37
C PRO A 645 0.50 10.61 -13.81
N GLN A 646 0.42 10.71 -12.48
CA GLN A 646 0.13 11.97 -11.79
C GLN A 646 0.97 12.10 -10.52
N LEU A 647 1.52 13.29 -10.32
CA LEU A 647 2.13 13.63 -9.04
C LEU A 647 1.04 13.71 -7.95
N PRO A 648 1.38 13.31 -6.71
CA PRO A 648 0.48 13.46 -5.58
C PRO A 648 0.21 14.93 -5.29
N ARG A 649 -0.81 15.19 -4.46
CA ARG A 649 -1.13 16.54 -4.01
C ARG A 649 0.06 17.19 -3.29
N SER A 650 0.44 18.39 -3.73
CA SER A 650 1.52 19.16 -3.12
C SER A 650 1.22 19.54 -1.66
N GLY A 651 2.21 19.41 -0.78
CA GLY A 651 2.12 19.84 0.62
C GLY A 651 1.40 18.87 1.57
N LEU A 652 1.01 17.68 1.10
CA LEU A 652 0.28 16.68 1.90
C LEU A 652 0.99 16.33 3.21
N ILE A 653 2.29 16.00 3.16
CA ILE A 653 3.07 15.63 4.38
C ILE A 653 3.02 16.73 5.43
N LYS A 654 3.21 17.98 5.00
CA LYS A 654 3.17 19.13 5.91
C LYS A 654 1.78 19.34 6.52
N GLU A 655 0.72 19.22 5.72
CA GLU A 655 -0.66 19.32 6.22
C GLU A 655 -0.95 18.23 7.28
N LEU A 656 -0.43 17.01 7.08
CA LEU A 656 -0.56 15.91 8.04
C LEU A 656 0.23 16.14 9.32
N GLU A 657 1.46 16.65 9.23
CA GLU A 657 2.25 17.04 10.40
C GLU A 657 1.54 18.12 11.23
N ASP A 658 0.96 19.13 10.57
CA ASP A 658 0.16 20.18 11.20
C ASP A 658 -1.10 19.57 11.87
N GLU A 659 -1.79 18.64 11.21
CA GLU A 659 -2.97 17.94 11.75
C GLU A 659 -2.62 17.07 12.96
N LEU A 660 -1.52 16.32 12.91
CA LEU A 660 -1.07 15.46 14.00
C LEU A 660 -0.66 16.28 15.21
N THR A 661 0.06 17.37 15.00
CA THR A 661 0.41 18.31 16.08
C THR A 661 -0.86 18.83 16.77
N LEU A 662 -1.91 19.14 15.99
CA LEU A 662 -3.18 19.56 16.54
C LEU A 662 -3.90 18.42 17.31
N LYS A 663 -3.89 17.19 16.77
CA LYS A 663 -4.48 16.02 17.42
C LYS A 663 -3.81 15.70 18.75
N GLU A 664 -2.47 15.73 18.82
CA GLU A 664 -1.72 15.54 20.07
C GLU A 664 -2.08 16.57 21.14
N TRP A 665 -2.20 17.83 20.71
CA TRP A 665 -2.60 18.89 21.62
C TRP A 665 -4.02 18.66 22.17
N TRP A 666 -4.92 18.13 21.35
CA TRP A 666 -6.27 17.76 21.77
C TRP A 666 -6.30 16.55 22.71
N THR A 667 -5.56 15.47 22.42
CA THR A 667 -5.53 14.30 23.30
C THR A 667 -4.95 14.65 24.67
N GLY A 668 -3.86 15.43 24.72
CA GLY A 668 -3.32 15.91 25.99
C GLY A 668 -4.26 16.85 26.76
N PHE A 669 -5.15 17.57 26.05
CA PHE A 669 -6.19 18.37 26.69
C PHE A 669 -7.32 17.52 27.25
N ASP A 670 -7.72 16.44 26.57
CA ASP A 670 -8.71 15.49 27.07
C ASP A 670 -8.18 14.71 28.28
N ASP A 671 -6.91 14.32 28.28
CA ASP A 671 -6.25 13.71 29.45
C ASP A 671 -6.22 14.67 30.65
N LEU A 672 -5.92 15.95 30.41
CA LEU A 672 -5.99 16.98 31.43
C LEU A 672 -7.42 17.16 31.97
N LEU A 673 -8.43 17.16 31.09
CA LEU A 673 -9.83 17.25 31.50
C LEU A 673 -10.29 16.02 32.29
N TRP A 674 -9.79 14.84 31.93
CA TRP A 674 -10.07 13.60 32.63
C TRP A 674 -9.39 13.58 34.01
N PHE A 675 -8.12 14.00 34.10
CA PHE A 675 -7.42 14.18 35.37
C PHE A 675 -8.19 15.14 36.31
N LEU A 676 -8.68 16.25 35.77
CA LEU A 676 -9.51 17.22 36.51
C LEU A 676 -10.91 16.71 36.89
N ASP A 677 -11.41 15.66 36.23
CA ASP A 677 -12.70 15.02 36.55
C ASP A 677 -12.52 13.82 37.53
N GLU A 678 -11.36 13.13 37.52
CA GLU A 678 -11.03 12.00 38.43
C GLU A 678 -10.52 12.43 39.80
N GLU A 679 -9.86 13.59 39.91
CA GLU A 679 -9.82 14.28 41.21
C GLU A 679 -11.24 14.74 41.55
N THR A 680 -12.03 13.85 42.14
CA THR A 680 -13.08 14.27 43.07
C THR A 680 -12.39 15.18 44.07
N TRP A 681 -12.58 16.48 43.90
CA TRP A 681 -12.32 17.53 44.88
C TRP A 681 -12.53 16.92 46.26
N PRO A 682 -11.47 16.69 47.06
CA PRO A 682 -11.68 16.22 48.41
C PRO A 682 -12.59 17.24 49.08
N ASP A 683 -13.69 16.79 49.69
CA ASP A 683 -14.52 17.60 50.59
C ASP A 683 -13.73 17.96 51.88
N ASP A 684 -12.41 18.16 51.80
CA ASP A 684 -11.50 18.39 52.90
C ASP A 684 -11.06 19.87 52.89
N PRO A 685 -11.29 20.64 53.97
CA PRO A 685 -10.99 22.07 54.01
C PRO A 685 -9.49 22.28 54.23
N LEU A 686 -8.68 22.11 53.18
CA LEU A 686 -7.26 22.46 53.15
C LEU A 686 -6.95 23.50 52.05
N TRP A 687 -7.84 24.47 51.91
CA TRP A 687 -7.71 25.60 50.97
C TRP A 687 -6.70 26.69 51.42
N ASP A 688 -5.95 26.46 52.50
CA ASP A 688 -4.98 27.41 53.06
C ASP A 688 -3.52 26.88 53.04
N ASP A 689 -3.21 25.83 52.27
CA ASP A 689 -1.81 25.38 52.07
C ASP A 689 -1.16 26.10 50.89
N PRO A 690 -0.15 26.98 51.11
CA PRO A 690 0.56 27.68 50.03
C PRO A 690 1.36 26.77 49.10
N ALA A 691 1.51 25.47 49.40
CA ALA A 691 2.18 24.51 48.52
C ALA A 691 1.32 24.01 47.34
N TRP A 692 0.04 24.39 47.25
CA TRP A 692 -0.86 24.04 46.13
C TRP A 692 -0.68 24.94 44.90
N ASP A 693 -0.26 26.20 45.06
CA ASP A 693 -0.11 27.15 43.93
C ASP A 693 1.16 26.86 43.09
N GLU A 694 2.01 25.92 43.56
CA GLU A 694 3.27 25.49 42.92
C GLU A 694 3.17 24.12 42.20
N ARG A 695 2.14 23.31 42.49
CA ARG A 695 1.83 22.05 41.77
C ARG A 695 0.89 22.31 40.62
#